data_AF-A0A167XY48-F1
#
_entry.id   AF-A0A167XY48-F1
#
_cell.length_a   1.000
_cell.length_b   1.000
_cell.length_c   1.000
_cell.angle_alpha   90.00
_cell.angle_beta   90.00
_cell.angle_gamma   90.00
#
_symmetry.space_group_name_H-M   'P 1'
#
loop_
_entity.id
_entity.type
_entity.pdbx_description
1 polymer ?
#
loop_
_entity_poly.entity_id
_entity_poly.type
_entity_poly.pdbx_seq_one_letter_code
_entity_poly.pdbx_strand_id
1 'polypeptide(L)'
;MAFGVGAEVAALGTTLFVLGFVAGPVLWAPSSELQGRKWPIALGILGGGIFAVGSAAAKDIQTLIICRFFAGVCGASPFAVGPGVLADLFSDTYRGAAITVYSLTVFGGPFLAPVVSGFLVAASPNGGTLSRWRWTLYIPAMFGFVNGAAAVVWLPETYAPCLLVNKAERLRRQTGNWGIHAPHERLEIGVRALVDKYFTRPLRLLCTEPIVFLVSLYMSIVYGLVYALLEAYPYVFQHTYGMGTGVSCLPFLALFVGVVLASSLNMWNQAANARLLAAHNNVLVPEWALRPTLLGAPVLPIGIFWFGWTAFTPVVPWPVPTVAGILVGFGTVSVYLPCFCFLVDAYLPLAASTVAANVILRSTIAASFPLFAKQMFENMGIQWACTLLGCLSVVLIPIPFAFRVYGPENRRFSVCIFDIDRTTTVCPSLWVPLMESIPDVDVFETPIDPSDPKAGTRTLRILKGDVLKRSWAAVGRGRNGFVELTPCGTRVTKCLRPDRDSYSQRQSLRSLIRECDVYCHLPPHRRILAFYGFTVGPVGDDPSKTRKTPTASITLQYMKNGDLRKYLANHPDQSMQQRMMWCAQATEGLMHLHRYKVIHSDMRPDNMLVADDLTLRLIDFGGSAIDGEPSLVAEATRYFLPRDDWATTQDTDRFALGSSFYHIMTGRDPYHDLARDLVDTEFAKKAYPSDVHDLLIGAVIVKCWECKYANTRDVWTDLYNLRDRVPPC
;
A
#
# COMPACT_ATOMS: atom_id res chain seq x y z
N MET A 1 9.68 49.70 -5.31
CA MET A 1 10.11 48.31 -5.60
C MET A 1 11.44 48.35 -6.33
N ALA A 2 12.43 47.55 -5.92
CA ALA A 2 13.82 47.62 -6.45
C ALA A 2 13.95 47.45 -7.98
N PHE A 3 12.93 46.90 -8.64
CA PHE A 3 12.90 46.66 -10.09
C PHE A 3 11.83 47.49 -10.84
N GLY A 4 11.12 48.39 -10.17
CA GLY A 4 10.11 49.26 -10.81
C GLY A 4 8.89 48.54 -11.43
N VAL A 5 8.64 47.28 -11.07
CA VAL A 5 7.52 46.47 -11.61
C VAL A 5 6.25 46.59 -10.77
N GLY A 6 5.09 46.23 -11.36
CA GLY A 6 3.80 46.15 -10.64
C GLY A 6 3.77 45.05 -9.57
N ALA A 7 2.84 45.16 -8.62
CA ALA A 7 2.74 44.24 -7.49
C ALA A 7 2.45 42.78 -7.92
N GLU A 8 1.68 42.61 -9.00
CA GLU A 8 1.38 41.29 -9.59
C GLU A 8 2.64 40.58 -10.09
N VAL A 9 3.52 41.32 -10.76
CA VAL A 9 4.80 40.78 -11.27
C VAL A 9 5.74 40.42 -10.13
N ALA A 10 5.68 41.14 -9.01
CA ALA A 10 6.42 40.77 -7.81
C ALA A 10 5.85 39.48 -7.16
N ALA A 11 4.52 39.33 -7.12
CA ALA A 11 3.85 38.14 -6.59
C ALA A 11 4.16 36.86 -7.39
N LEU A 12 4.41 36.99 -8.71
CA LEU A 12 4.88 35.88 -9.55
C LEU A 12 6.14 35.21 -9.01
N GLY A 13 7.01 35.92 -8.29
CA GLY A 13 8.20 35.33 -7.66
C GLY A 13 7.85 34.27 -6.61
N THR A 14 6.83 34.52 -5.79
CA THR A 14 6.33 33.58 -4.79
C THR A 14 5.54 32.45 -5.46
N THR A 15 4.65 32.79 -6.39
CA THR A 15 3.85 31.83 -7.16
C THR A 15 4.72 30.82 -7.92
N LEU A 16 5.76 31.26 -8.63
CA LEU A 16 6.62 30.37 -9.41
C LEU A 16 7.52 29.51 -8.53
N PHE A 17 7.90 29.99 -7.35
CA PHE A 17 8.55 29.15 -6.35
C PHE A 17 7.64 27.99 -5.90
N VAL A 18 6.35 28.27 -5.64
CA VAL A 18 5.35 27.25 -5.27
C VAL A 18 5.02 26.33 -6.45
N LEU A 19 4.95 26.84 -7.68
CA LEU A 19 4.83 26.00 -8.89
C LEU A 19 6.03 25.08 -9.07
N GLY A 20 7.23 25.50 -8.66
CA GLY A 20 8.40 24.64 -8.60
C GLY A 20 8.17 23.38 -7.74
N PHE A 21 7.33 23.46 -6.69
CA PHE A 21 6.95 22.30 -5.87
C PHE A 21 6.02 21.31 -6.60
N VAL A 22 5.39 21.71 -7.71
CA VAL A 22 4.65 20.78 -8.58
C VAL A 22 5.62 19.93 -9.40
N ALA A 23 6.63 20.56 -10.00
CA ALA A 23 7.58 19.90 -10.88
C ALA A 23 8.67 19.11 -10.13
N GLY A 24 9.06 19.56 -8.93
CA GLY A 24 10.11 18.92 -8.14
C GLY A 24 9.88 17.43 -7.82
N PRO A 25 8.74 17.02 -7.26
CA PRO A 25 8.45 15.61 -6.97
C PRO A 25 8.53 14.70 -8.19
N VAL A 26 8.23 15.21 -9.39
CA VAL A 26 8.34 14.46 -10.66
C VAL A 26 9.79 14.08 -10.96
N LEU A 27 10.74 14.91 -10.55
CA LEU A 27 12.17 14.63 -10.71
C LEU A 27 12.73 13.81 -9.54
N TRP A 28 12.43 14.23 -8.31
CA TRP A 28 13.11 13.71 -7.12
C TRP A 28 12.52 12.39 -6.61
N ALA A 29 11.21 12.16 -6.71
CA ALA A 29 10.59 10.92 -6.28
C ALA A 29 11.13 9.70 -7.06
N PRO A 30 11.11 9.66 -8.41
CA PRO A 30 11.70 8.54 -9.15
C PRO A 30 13.20 8.41 -8.91
N SER A 31 13.93 9.53 -8.91
CA SER A 31 15.37 9.51 -8.63
C SER A 31 15.69 8.86 -7.29
N SER A 32 14.82 9.05 -6.28
CA SER A 32 14.98 8.44 -4.96
C SER A 32 14.70 6.95 -4.88
N GLU A 33 13.90 6.40 -5.79
CA GLU A 33 13.66 4.95 -5.88
C GLU A 33 14.75 4.26 -6.71
N LEU A 34 15.36 4.96 -7.67
CA LEU A 34 16.37 4.39 -8.54
C LEU A 34 17.78 4.46 -7.94
N GLN A 35 18.17 5.65 -7.46
CA GLN A 35 19.54 5.96 -7.04
C GLN A 35 19.73 5.94 -5.51
N GLY A 36 18.66 5.71 -4.75
CA GLY A 36 18.64 5.79 -3.28
C GLY A 36 18.22 7.16 -2.76
N ARG A 37 18.08 7.30 -1.44
CA ARG A 37 17.53 8.51 -0.81
C ARG A 37 18.57 9.63 -0.64
N LYS A 38 19.85 9.29 -0.48
CA LYS A 38 20.90 10.25 -0.11
C LYS A 38 21.10 11.35 -1.15
N TRP A 39 21.38 10.97 -2.40
CA TRP A 39 21.77 11.90 -3.45
C TRP A 39 20.66 12.87 -3.87
N PRO A 40 19.41 12.43 -4.06
CA PRO A 40 18.30 13.35 -4.34
C PRO A 40 18.14 14.45 -3.28
N ILE A 41 18.25 14.10 -2.00
CA ILE A 41 18.15 15.06 -0.89
C ILE A 41 19.33 16.04 -0.94
N ALA A 42 20.56 15.54 -1.03
CA ALA A 42 21.76 16.38 -1.04
C ALA A 42 21.79 17.34 -2.24
N LEU A 43 21.53 16.83 -3.45
CA LEU A 43 21.51 17.62 -4.68
C LEU A 43 20.37 18.63 -4.69
N GLY A 44 19.19 18.27 -4.17
CA GLY A 44 18.06 19.19 -4.04
C GLY A 44 18.34 20.35 -3.08
N ILE A 45 18.92 20.07 -1.91
CA ILE A 45 19.27 21.11 -0.94
C ILE A 45 20.37 22.05 -1.49
N LEU A 46 21.43 21.49 -2.08
CA LEU A 46 22.52 22.26 -2.69
C LEU A 46 22.03 23.09 -3.89
N GLY A 47 21.25 22.48 -4.77
CA GLY A 47 20.64 23.17 -5.92
C GLY A 47 19.73 24.31 -5.49
N GLY A 48 18.91 24.09 -4.45
CA GLY A 48 18.06 25.12 -3.85
C GLY A 48 18.88 26.31 -3.33
N GLY A 49 20.02 26.04 -2.69
CA GLY A 49 20.99 27.07 -2.27
C GLY A 49 21.58 27.86 -3.43
N ILE A 50 22.03 27.19 -4.50
CA ILE A 50 22.58 27.83 -5.71
C ILE A 50 21.56 28.77 -6.35
N PHE A 51 20.33 28.29 -6.59
CA PHE A 51 19.29 29.12 -7.19
C PHE A 51 18.77 30.20 -6.23
N ALA A 52 18.86 30.01 -4.91
CA ALA A 52 18.58 31.07 -3.94
C ALA A 52 19.63 32.19 -4.00
N VAL A 53 20.93 31.87 -4.14
CA VAL A 53 21.97 32.87 -4.42
C VAL A 53 21.72 33.57 -5.75
N GLY A 54 21.40 32.83 -6.80
CA GLY A 54 21.02 33.42 -8.10
C GLY A 54 19.84 34.38 -8.00
N SER A 55 18.83 34.05 -7.19
CA SER A 55 17.70 34.94 -6.92
C SER A 55 18.10 36.22 -6.15
N ALA A 56 19.06 36.11 -5.22
CA ALA A 56 19.57 37.24 -4.46
C ALA A 56 20.46 38.16 -5.31
N ALA A 57 21.28 37.57 -6.19
CA ALA A 57 22.19 38.27 -7.08
C ALA A 57 21.51 38.81 -8.35
N ALA A 58 20.22 38.50 -8.56
CA ALA A 58 19.47 38.93 -9.72
C ALA A 58 19.48 40.47 -9.88
N LYS A 59 19.76 40.89 -11.12
CA LYS A 59 19.72 42.30 -11.57
C LYS A 59 18.43 42.63 -12.32
N ASP A 60 17.78 41.59 -12.85
CA ASP A 60 16.53 41.69 -13.60
C ASP A 60 15.43 40.82 -12.95
N ILE A 61 14.19 41.23 -13.12
CA ILE A 61 13.02 40.50 -12.60
C ILE A 61 12.88 39.12 -13.24
N GLN A 62 13.25 38.98 -14.52
CA GLN A 62 13.21 37.70 -15.24
C GLN A 62 14.15 36.67 -14.59
N THR A 63 15.39 37.08 -14.29
CA THR A 63 16.37 36.24 -13.59
C THR A 63 15.86 35.84 -12.20
N LEU A 64 15.29 36.79 -11.46
CA LEU A 64 14.71 36.51 -10.14
C LEU A 64 13.61 35.45 -10.21
N ILE A 65 12.70 35.58 -11.17
CA ILE A 65 11.57 34.67 -11.34
C ILE A 65 12.02 33.27 -11.80
N ILE A 66 12.94 33.19 -12.76
CA ILE A 66 13.47 31.89 -13.24
C ILE A 66 14.25 31.19 -12.13
N CYS A 67 15.12 31.91 -11.42
CA CYS A 67 15.85 31.34 -10.28
C CYS A 67 14.90 30.93 -9.15
N ARG A 68 13.80 31.66 -8.91
CA ARG A 68 12.77 31.27 -7.94
C ARG A 68 12.11 29.94 -8.33
N PHE A 69 11.76 29.75 -9.60
CA PHE A 69 11.17 28.49 -10.08
C PHE A 69 12.11 27.31 -9.81
N PHE A 70 13.36 27.38 -10.25
CA PHE A 70 14.33 26.30 -10.04
C PHE A 70 14.70 26.12 -8.56
N ALA A 71 14.75 27.19 -7.76
CA ALA A 71 14.90 27.07 -6.32
C ALA A 71 13.74 26.29 -5.68
N GLY A 72 12.51 26.48 -6.17
CA GLY A 72 11.34 25.69 -5.79
C GLY A 72 11.48 24.23 -6.20
N VAL A 73 11.83 23.95 -7.46
CA VAL A 73 12.03 22.58 -7.98
C VAL A 73 13.05 21.81 -7.14
N CYS A 74 14.21 22.41 -6.84
CA CYS A 74 15.24 21.80 -6.01
C CYS A 74 14.81 21.70 -4.53
N GLY A 75 14.18 22.75 -3.99
CA GLY A 75 13.68 22.80 -2.61
C GLY A 75 12.56 21.82 -2.30
N ALA A 76 11.86 21.31 -3.33
CA ALA A 76 10.87 20.26 -3.18
C ALA A 76 11.47 18.88 -2.86
N SER A 77 12.78 18.67 -3.04
CA SER A 77 13.41 17.36 -2.85
C SER A 77 13.25 16.81 -1.42
N PRO A 78 13.63 17.53 -0.35
CA PRO A 78 13.40 17.05 1.01
C PRO A 78 11.92 16.82 1.30
N PHE A 79 11.04 17.61 0.70
CA PHE A 79 9.59 17.47 0.85
C PHE A 79 9.06 16.17 0.23
N ALA A 80 9.55 15.81 -0.96
CA ALA A 80 9.12 14.60 -1.68
C ALA A 80 9.78 13.32 -1.13
N VAL A 81 11.06 13.37 -0.77
CA VAL A 81 11.84 12.19 -0.37
C VAL A 81 11.80 11.95 1.15
N GLY A 82 11.62 13.01 1.95
CA GLY A 82 11.64 12.95 3.42
C GLY A 82 10.69 11.91 4.03
N PRO A 83 9.40 11.86 3.65
CA PRO A 83 8.48 10.83 4.15
C PRO A 83 8.94 9.40 3.83
N GLY A 84 9.58 9.19 2.67
CA GLY A 84 10.15 7.90 2.29
C GLY A 84 11.31 7.49 3.21
N VAL A 85 12.21 8.43 3.54
CA VAL A 85 13.30 8.19 4.50
C VAL A 85 12.76 7.82 5.88
N LEU A 86 11.71 8.51 6.35
CA LEU A 86 11.09 8.20 7.64
C LEU A 86 10.42 6.82 7.63
N ALA A 87 9.83 6.41 6.51
CA ALA A 87 9.27 5.06 6.36
C ALA A 87 10.35 3.98 6.30
N ASP A 88 11.52 4.29 5.72
CA ASP A 88 12.67 3.38 5.65
C ASP A 88 13.34 3.21 7.04
N LEU A 89 13.26 4.23 7.93
CA LEU A 89 13.93 4.24 9.24
C LEU A 89 13.05 3.77 10.42
N PHE A 90 11.75 4.07 10.40
CA PHE A 90 10.86 3.85 11.55
C PHE A 90 9.82 2.76 11.28
N SER A 91 9.60 1.88 12.26
CA SER A 91 8.53 0.88 12.22
C SER A 91 7.14 1.52 12.29
N ASP A 92 6.10 0.79 11.86
CA ASP A 92 4.73 1.29 11.76
C ASP A 92 4.21 1.93 13.06
N THR A 93 4.66 1.46 14.23
CA THR A 93 4.28 2.00 15.55
C THR A 93 4.80 3.42 15.80
N TYR A 94 6.02 3.73 15.34
CA TYR A 94 6.68 5.01 15.61
C TYR A 94 6.70 5.95 14.39
N ARG A 95 6.39 5.43 13.20
CA ARG A 95 6.36 6.19 11.94
C ARG A 95 5.45 7.41 12.02
N GLY A 96 4.24 7.25 12.57
CA GLY A 96 3.28 8.37 12.73
C GLY A 96 3.81 9.51 13.61
N ALA A 97 4.53 9.18 14.68
CA ALA A 97 5.16 10.17 15.54
C ALA A 97 6.29 10.92 14.80
N ALA A 98 7.15 10.20 14.08
CA ALA A 98 8.23 10.79 13.29
C ALA A 98 7.70 11.73 12.19
N ILE A 99 6.65 11.34 11.47
CA ILE A 99 5.98 12.17 10.45
C ILE A 99 5.36 13.43 11.07
N THR A 100 4.86 13.35 12.31
CA THR A 100 4.29 14.50 13.03
C THR A 100 5.37 15.53 13.36
N VAL A 101 6.54 15.10 13.84
CA VAL A 101 7.69 15.99 14.11
C VAL A 101 8.20 16.61 12.81
N TYR A 102 8.30 15.82 11.74
CA TYR A 102 8.66 16.32 10.43
C TYR A 102 7.67 17.41 9.95
N SER A 103 6.36 17.16 10.09
CA SER A 103 5.33 18.10 9.66
C SER A 103 5.32 19.40 10.47
N LEU A 104 5.68 19.34 11.76
CA LEU A 104 5.92 20.55 12.57
C LEU A 104 6.99 21.44 11.94
N THR A 105 8.08 20.87 11.43
CA THR A 105 9.14 21.66 10.77
C THR A 105 8.66 22.26 9.44
N VAL A 106 7.87 21.52 8.67
CA VAL A 106 7.35 21.93 7.37
C VAL A 106 6.36 23.09 7.47
N PHE A 107 5.44 23.06 8.44
CA PHE A 107 4.47 24.15 8.65
C PHE A 107 4.99 25.25 9.58
N GLY A 108 5.86 24.91 10.53
CA GLY A 108 6.46 25.87 11.43
C GLY A 108 7.41 26.83 10.73
N GLY A 109 8.21 26.33 9.78
CA GLY A 109 9.17 27.13 9.02
C GLY A 109 8.53 28.35 8.32
N PRO A 110 7.49 28.19 7.50
CA PRO A 110 6.79 29.29 6.83
C PRO A 110 6.19 30.35 7.77
N PHE A 111 5.84 30.01 9.02
CA PHE A 111 5.34 31.01 9.98
C PHE A 111 6.47 31.72 10.75
N LEU A 112 7.60 31.06 10.97
CA LEU A 112 8.77 31.70 11.59
C LEU A 112 9.59 32.55 10.61
N ALA A 113 9.63 32.18 9.34
CA ALA A 113 10.44 32.85 8.33
C ALA A 113 10.07 34.35 8.13
N PRO A 114 8.78 34.77 8.09
CA PRO A 114 8.37 36.17 8.01
C PRO A 114 8.83 37.03 9.19
N VAL A 115 8.95 36.44 10.39
CA VAL A 115 9.43 37.15 11.58
C VAL A 115 10.89 37.55 11.38
N VAL A 116 11.73 36.58 11.03
CA VAL A 116 13.17 36.80 10.78
C VAL A 116 13.36 37.75 9.60
N SER A 117 12.65 37.53 8.49
CA SER A 117 12.78 38.38 7.29
C SER A 117 12.26 39.80 7.51
N GLY A 118 11.19 39.99 8.29
CA GLY A 118 10.64 41.30 8.63
C GLY A 118 11.62 42.16 9.43
N PHE A 119 12.28 41.58 10.45
CA PHE A 119 13.32 42.30 11.21
C PHE A 119 14.60 42.54 10.41
N LEU A 120 15.01 41.61 9.56
CA LEU A 120 16.16 41.82 8.66
C LEU A 120 15.94 43.00 7.71
N VAL A 121 14.70 43.17 7.22
CA VAL A 121 14.33 44.30 6.37
C VAL A 121 14.24 45.60 7.19
N ALA A 122 13.81 45.54 8.46
CA ALA A 122 13.62 46.71 9.32
C ALA A 122 14.91 47.23 10.02
N ALA A 123 15.87 46.37 10.35
CA ALA A 123 16.97 46.67 11.28
C ALA A 123 18.19 47.42 10.70
N SER A 124 18.08 48.12 9.56
CA SER A 124 19.26 48.70 8.89
C SER A 124 19.19 50.24 8.78
N PRO A 125 19.84 51.01 9.70
CA PRO A 125 19.79 52.47 9.75
C PRO A 125 20.79 53.21 8.83
N ASN A 126 21.79 52.54 8.24
CA ASN A 126 22.88 53.23 7.52
C ASN A 126 22.84 52.95 6.00
N GLY A 127 22.72 54.02 5.22
CA GLY A 127 22.44 54.02 3.77
C GLY A 127 23.56 53.52 2.85
N GLY A 128 23.80 52.21 2.81
CA GLY A 128 24.63 51.55 1.78
C GLY A 128 23.80 50.87 0.69
N THR A 129 24.19 51.04 -0.56
CA THR A 129 23.52 50.68 -1.84
C THR A 129 23.27 49.17 -2.10
N LEU A 130 23.53 48.28 -1.14
CA LEU A 130 23.19 46.85 -1.26
C LEU A 130 21.73 46.64 -0.82
N SER A 131 20.85 46.47 -1.81
CA SER A 131 19.40 46.33 -1.63
C SER A 131 19.02 45.27 -0.56
N ARG A 132 18.48 45.75 0.57
CA ARG A 132 18.31 45.02 1.86
C ARG A 132 17.47 43.74 1.78
N TRP A 133 16.56 43.63 0.82
CA TRP A 133 15.74 42.43 0.61
C TRP A 133 16.57 41.23 0.11
N ARG A 134 17.78 41.44 -0.43
CA ARG A 134 18.63 40.33 -0.91
C ARG A 134 19.08 39.41 0.23
N TRP A 135 19.25 39.95 1.44
CA TRP A 135 19.64 39.17 2.62
C TRP A 135 18.58 38.20 3.10
N THR A 136 17.30 38.43 2.78
CA THR A 136 16.24 37.43 3.05
C THR A 136 16.39 36.17 2.21
N LEU A 137 17.23 36.22 1.15
CA LEU A 137 17.53 35.09 0.26
C LEU A 137 18.93 34.51 0.49
N TYR A 138 19.91 35.35 0.85
CA TYR A 138 21.26 34.86 1.18
C TYR A 138 21.27 33.97 2.42
N ILE A 139 20.50 34.32 3.47
CA ILE A 139 20.48 33.53 4.71
C ILE A 139 19.94 32.10 4.46
N PRO A 140 18.76 31.90 3.83
CA PRO A 140 18.32 30.57 3.44
C PRO A 140 19.31 29.82 2.53
N ALA A 141 20.01 30.54 1.64
CA ALA A 141 21.02 29.92 0.79
C ALA A 141 22.22 29.38 1.60
N MET A 142 22.72 30.15 2.57
CA MET A 142 23.80 29.71 3.47
C MET A 142 23.38 28.48 4.28
N PHE A 143 22.17 28.49 4.86
CA PHE A 143 21.61 27.30 5.53
C PHE A 143 21.49 26.11 4.57
N GLY A 144 21.06 26.35 3.33
CA GLY A 144 21.03 25.34 2.28
C GLY A 144 22.40 24.73 2.01
N PHE A 145 23.45 25.53 1.81
CA PHE A 145 24.80 25.02 1.58
C PHE A 145 25.36 24.25 2.77
N VAL A 146 25.19 24.76 3.99
CA VAL A 146 25.66 24.09 5.20
C VAL A 146 24.95 22.74 5.38
N ASN A 147 23.62 22.71 5.27
CA ASN A 147 22.85 21.47 5.39
C ASN A 147 23.10 20.51 4.22
N GLY A 148 23.30 21.02 3.01
CA GLY A 148 23.63 20.22 1.83
C GLY A 148 25.01 19.57 1.95
N ALA A 149 26.02 20.34 2.38
CA ALA A 149 27.36 19.80 2.65
C ALA A 149 27.33 18.77 3.80
N ALA A 150 26.61 19.07 4.88
CA ALA A 150 26.36 18.13 5.97
C ALA A 150 25.69 16.84 5.48
N ALA A 151 24.71 16.94 4.57
CA ALA A 151 24.05 15.77 3.98
C ALA A 151 25.01 14.94 3.12
N VAL A 152 25.90 15.57 2.34
CA VAL A 152 26.89 14.82 1.54
C VAL A 152 27.86 14.04 2.44
N VAL A 153 28.35 14.68 3.51
CA VAL A 153 29.39 14.11 4.39
C VAL A 153 28.81 13.10 5.39
N TRP A 154 27.72 13.45 6.08
CA TRP A 154 27.23 12.68 7.22
C TRP A 154 25.99 11.83 6.95
N LEU A 155 25.20 12.10 5.90
CA LEU A 155 23.99 11.30 5.65
C LEU A 155 24.39 9.94 5.04
N PRO A 156 24.12 8.82 5.71
CA PRO A 156 24.26 7.51 5.10
C PRO A 156 23.08 7.22 4.16
N GLU A 157 23.26 6.25 3.26
CA GLU A 157 22.14 5.76 2.46
C GLU A 157 21.19 4.93 3.33
N THR A 158 19.89 5.21 3.23
CA THR A 158 18.83 4.54 4.02
C THR A 158 18.04 3.53 3.19
N TYR A 159 18.11 3.60 1.85
CA TYR A 159 17.31 2.75 0.98
C TYR A 159 17.83 1.30 0.94
N ALA A 160 17.03 0.36 1.45
CA ALA A 160 17.41 -1.05 1.57
C ALA A 160 17.85 -1.70 0.24
N PRO A 161 17.17 -1.50 -0.91
CA PRO A 161 17.61 -2.05 -2.19
C PRO A 161 19.01 -1.56 -2.59
N CYS A 162 19.32 -0.27 -2.47
CA CYS A 162 20.67 0.24 -2.77
C CYS A 162 21.74 -0.30 -1.80
N LEU A 163 21.40 -0.49 -0.53
CA LEU A 163 22.30 -1.12 0.43
C LEU A 163 22.61 -2.57 0.07
N LEU A 164 21.63 -3.32 -0.46
CA LEU A 164 21.82 -4.68 -0.95
C LEU A 164 22.69 -4.73 -2.20
N VAL A 165 22.56 -3.76 -3.13
CA VAL A 165 23.46 -3.61 -4.28
C VAL A 165 24.91 -3.41 -3.81
N ASN A 166 25.13 -2.46 -2.88
CA ASN A 166 26.46 -2.21 -2.32
C ASN A 166 27.03 -3.44 -1.60
N LYS A 167 26.19 -4.24 -0.94
CA LYS A 167 26.59 -5.49 -0.30
C LYS A 167 26.92 -6.57 -1.31
N ALA A 168 26.11 -6.74 -2.35
CA ALA A 168 26.36 -7.68 -3.44
C ALA A 168 27.68 -7.35 -4.15
N GLU A 169 27.95 -6.07 -4.43
CA GLU A 169 29.20 -5.63 -5.03
C GLU A 169 30.42 -5.97 -4.16
N ARG A 170 30.34 -5.70 -2.84
CA ARG A 170 31.41 -6.09 -1.90
C ARG A 170 31.62 -7.60 -1.88
N LEU A 171 30.55 -8.39 -1.90
CA LEU A 171 30.62 -9.84 -1.94
C LEU A 171 31.26 -10.33 -3.24
N ARG A 172 30.90 -9.79 -4.42
CA ARG A 172 31.56 -10.13 -5.70
C ARG A 172 33.06 -9.92 -5.64
N ARG A 173 33.49 -8.77 -5.10
CA ARG A 173 34.91 -8.42 -4.98
C ARG A 173 35.65 -9.35 -4.00
N GLN A 174 34.98 -9.83 -2.96
CA GLN A 174 35.58 -10.71 -1.95
C GLN A 174 35.62 -12.18 -2.37
N THR A 175 34.56 -12.69 -3.02
CA THR A 175 34.46 -14.11 -3.39
C THR A 175 34.96 -14.40 -4.80
N GLY A 176 35.13 -13.38 -5.65
CA GLY A 176 35.42 -13.54 -7.08
C GLY A 176 34.24 -14.09 -7.89
N ASN A 177 33.08 -14.32 -7.26
CA ASN A 177 31.89 -14.84 -7.92
C ASN A 177 31.04 -13.67 -8.46
N TRP A 178 31.12 -13.46 -9.78
CA TRP A 178 30.39 -12.41 -10.49
C TRP A 178 28.88 -12.69 -10.64
N GLY A 179 28.40 -13.90 -10.35
CA GLY A 179 26.98 -14.27 -10.47
C GLY A 179 26.09 -13.73 -9.35
N ILE A 180 26.67 -13.19 -8.26
CA ILE A 180 25.93 -12.65 -7.12
C ILE A 180 25.29 -11.31 -7.55
N HIS A 181 24.00 -11.27 -7.87
CA HIS A 181 23.29 -10.06 -8.25
C HIS A 181 22.19 -9.68 -7.27
N ALA A 182 22.07 -8.38 -6.98
CA ALA A 182 20.96 -7.85 -6.21
C ALA A 182 19.73 -7.70 -7.13
N PRO A 183 18.50 -7.97 -6.66
CA PRO A 183 17.28 -7.83 -7.47
C PRO A 183 17.13 -6.44 -8.11
N HIS A 184 17.61 -5.39 -7.42
CA HIS A 184 17.56 -4.00 -7.89
C HIS A 184 18.46 -3.73 -9.12
N GLU A 185 19.49 -4.54 -9.37
CA GLU A 185 20.35 -4.40 -10.55
C GLU A 185 19.71 -4.99 -11.82
N ARG A 186 18.69 -5.83 -11.67
CA ARG A 186 17.96 -6.44 -12.80
C ARG A 186 16.81 -5.55 -13.28
N LEU A 187 16.58 -4.41 -12.64
CA LEU A 187 15.53 -3.46 -13.01
C LEU A 187 15.98 -2.63 -14.21
N GLU A 188 15.54 -3.04 -15.40
CA GLU A 188 15.62 -2.19 -16.60
C GLU A 188 14.43 -1.21 -16.59
N ILE A 189 14.68 0.05 -16.25
CA ILE A 189 13.61 1.05 -16.21
C ILE A 189 13.53 1.79 -17.54
N GLY A 190 12.48 1.50 -18.32
CA GLY A 190 12.11 2.31 -19.47
C GLY A 190 11.59 3.69 -19.03
N VAL A 191 12.07 4.77 -19.67
CA VAL A 191 11.62 6.15 -19.39
C VAL A 191 10.09 6.28 -19.49
N ARG A 192 9.44 5.54 -20.40
CA ARG A 192 7.97 5.48 -20.52
C ARG A 192 7.29 4.89 -19.28
N ALA A 193 7.83 3.83 -18.71
CA ALA A 193 7.30 3.22 -17.48
C ALA A 193 7.45 4.16 -16.27
N LEU A 194 8.52 4.97 -16.25
CA LEU A 194 8.72 6.00 -15.24
C LEU A 194 7.66 7.11 -15.36
N VAL A 195 7.46 7.64 -16.57
CA VAL A 195 6.45 8.68 -16.82
C VAL A 195 5.04 8.17 -16.48
N ASP A 196 4.69 6.93 -16.86
CA ASP A 196 3.39 6.38 -16.51
C ASP A 196 3.20 6.20 -15.00
N LYS A 197 4.23 5.74 -14.28
CA LYS A 197 4.16 5.52 -12.84
C LYS A 197 4.05 6.82 -12.04
N TYR A 198 4.73 7.89 -12.45
CA TYR A 198 4.85 9.15 -11.68
C TYR A 198 4.04 10.33 -12.24
N PHE A 199 3.52 10.27 -13.46
CA PHE A 199 2.77 11.37 -14.07
C PHE A 199 1.36 10.97 -14.50
N THR A 200 1.23 9.92 -15.32
CA THR A 200 -0.06 9.47 -15.84
C THR A 200 -0.94 8.89 -14.72
N ARG A 201 -0.37 8.03 -13.86
CA ARG A 201 -1.11 7.35 -12.79
C ARG A 201 -1.64 8.30 -11.71
N PRO A 202 -0.87 9.27 -11.18
CA PRO A 202 -1.39 10.26 -10.22
C PRO A 202 -2.55 11.10 -10.77
N LEU A 203 -2.45 11.60 -12.01
CA LEU A 203 -3.52 12.39 -12.63
C LEU A 203 -4.78 11.55 -12.85
N ARG A 204 -4.62 10.28 -13.29
CA ARG A 204 -5.72 9.35 -13.42
C ARG A 204 -6.40 9.10 -12.07
N LEU A 205 -5.63 8.82 -11.02
CA LEU A 205 -6.16 8.62 -9.65
C LEU A 205 -6.98 9.84 -9.18
N LEU A 206 -6.54 11.06 -9.49
CA LEU A 206 -7.25 12.27 -9.10
C LEU A 206 -8.62 12.41 -9.79
N CYS A 207 -8.76 11.89 -11.01
CA CYS A 207 -10.03 11.92 -11.75
C CYS A 207 -10.92 10.69 -11.51
N THR A 208 -10.34 9.53 -11.20
CA THR A 208 -11.09 8.27 -11.06
C THR A 208 -11.46 7.94 -9.61
N GLU A 209 -10.66 8.37 -8.63
CA GLU A 209 -10.86 8.04 -7.22
C GLU A 209 -11.44 9.26 -6.46
N PRO A 210 -12.75 9.26 -6.14
CA PRO A 210 -13.40 10.43 -5.52
C PRO A 210 -12.85 10.72 -4.11
N ILE A 211 -12.40 9.69 -3.38
CA ILE A 211 -11.81 9.86 -2.04
C ILE A 211 -10.49 10.64 -2.14
N VAL A 212 -9.62 10.26 -3.07
CA VAL A 212 -8.33 10.94 -3.31
C VAL A 212 -8.58 12.39 -3.73
N PHE A 213 -9.55 12.62 -4.63
CA PHE A 213 -9.92 13.96 -5.08
C PHE A 213 -10.41 14.85 -3.93
N LEU A 214 -11.39 14.39 -3.14
CA LEU A 214 -11.98 15.18 -2.06
C LEU A 214 -10.99 15.52 -0.95
N VAL A 215 -10.18 14.55 -0.52
CA VAL A 215 -9.15 14.77 0.51
C VAL A 215 -8.05 15.69 -0.02
N SER A 216 -7.58 15.47 -1.25
CA SER A 216 -6.57 16.33 -1.87
C SER A 216 -7.09 17.75 -2.08
N LEU A 217 -8.34 17.92 -2.51
CA LEU A 217 -8.98 19.23 -2.67
C LEU A 217 -9.06 19.97 -1.34
N TYR A 218 -9.46 19.28 -0.27
CA TYR A 218 -9.52 19.89 1.06
C TYR A 218 -8.14 20.35 1.52
N MET A 219 -7.12 19.49 1.41
CA MET A 219 -5.74 19.84 1.73
C MET A 219 -5.20 20.99 0.86
N SER A 220 -5.61 21.04 -0.41
CA SER A 220 -5.21 22.07 -1.36
C SER A 220 -5.75 23.44 -0.96
N ILE A 221 -7.01 23.52 -0.58
CA ILE A 221 -7.64 24.76 -0.13
C ILE A 221 -7.01 25.22 1.18
N VAL A 222 -6.83 24.33 2.16
CA VAL A 222 -6.18 24.68 3.43
C VAL A 222 -4.76 25.19 3.20
N TYR A 223 -4.01 24.58 2.29
CA TYR A 223 -2.66 25.04 1.95
C TYR A 223 -2.67 26.39 1.22
N GLY A 224 -3.61 26.61 0.29
CA GLY A 224 -3.81 27.90 -0.35
C GLY A 224 -4.17 29.02 0.63
N LEU A 225 -5.01 28.73 1.63
CA LEU A 225 -5.33 29.64 2.72
C LEU A 225 -4.07 30.05 3.50
N VAL A 226 -3.15 29.13 3.78
CA VAL A 226 -1.88 29.47 4.44
C VAL A 226 -1.11 30.52 3.64
N TYR A 227 -0.98 30.36 2.32
CA TYR A 227 -0.30 31.36 1.47
C TYR A 227 -1.05 32.69 1.41
N ALA A 228 -2.38 32.67 1.41
CA ALA A 228 -3.18 33.89 1.52
C ALA A 228 -2.91 34.63 2.83
N LEU A 229 -2.80 33.89 3.95
CA LEU A 229 -2.53 34.45 5.28
C LEU A 229 -1.12 35.01 5.40
N LEU A 230 -0.12 34.42 4.70
CA LEU A 230 1.24 34.95 4.66
C LEU A 230 1.29 36.38 4.07
N GLU A 231 0.43 36.70 3.10
CA GLU A 231 0.29 38.06 2.55
C GLU A 231 -0.63 38.94 3.42
N ALA A 232 -1.71 38.36 3.96
CA ALA A 232 -2.72 39.09 4.71
C ALA A 232 -2.21 39.66 6.03
N TYR A 233 -1.41 38.90 6.81
CA TYR A 233 -1.00 39.30 8.15
C TYR A 233 -0.15 40.60 8.14
N PRO A 234 0.96 40.68 7.39
CA PRO A 234 1.74 41.91 7.31
C PRO A 234 0.89 43.09 6.82
N TYR A 235 0.02 42.86 5.83
CA TYR A 235 -0.88 43.88 5.29
C TYR A 235 -1.82 44.44 6.38
N VAL A 236 -2.50 43.57 7.13
CA VAL A 236 -3.45 43.95 8.17
C VAL A 236 -2.78 44.73 9.31
N PHE A 237 -1.64 44.26 9.81
CA PHE A 237 -0.96 44.92 10.93
C PHE A 237 -0.23 46.21 10.54
N GLN A 238 0.18 46.36 9.28
CA GLN A 238 0.73 47.62 8.77
C GLN A 238 -0.37 48.63 8.45
N HIS A 239 -1.44 48.20 7.77
CA HIS A 239 -2.48 49.09 7.27
C HIS A 239 -3.46 49.53 8.37
N THR A 240 -3.96 48.61 9.20
CA THR A 240 -4.94 48.93 10.25
C THR A 240 -4.27 49.50 11.51
N TYR A 241 -3.15 48.92 11.93
CA TYR A 241 -2.51 49.24 13.22
C TYR A 241 -1.28 50.14 13.09
N GLY A 242 -0.83 50.47 11.88
CA GLY A 242 0.32 51.34 11.65
C GLY A 242 1.65 50.77 12.18
N MET A 243 1.76 49.45 12.37
CA MET A 243 2.96 48.84 12.93
C MET A 243 4.12 48.89 11.91
N GLY A 244 5.35 49.12 12.40
CA GLY A 244 6.54 49.06 11.56
C GLY A 244 6.76 47.67 10.94
N THR A 245 7.45 47.62 9.79
CA THR A 245 7.59 46.42 8.93
C THR A 245 8.10 45.17 9.64
N GLY A 246 8.93 45.31 10.68
CA GLY A 246 9.38 44.17 11.49
C GLY A 246 8.33 43.71 12.51
N VAL A 247 7.75 44.65 13.25
CA VAL A 247 6.76 44.39 14.32
C VAL A 247 5.47 43.79 13.75
N SER A 248 5.07 44.18 12.53
CA SER A 248 3.89 43.63 11.85
C SER A 248 3.97 42.13 11.56
N CYS A 249 5.17 41.53 11.59
CA CYS A 249 5.36 40.09 11.40
C CYS A 249 5.31 39.29 12.71
N LEU A 250 5.42 39.91 13.89
CA LEU A 250 5.35 39.21 15.17
C LEU A 250 4.06 38.38 15.38
N PRO A 251 2.88 38.80 14.88
CA PRO A 251 1.66 38.01 14.99
C PRO A 251 1.73 36.62 14.35
N PHE A 252 2.68 36.34 13.45
CA PHE A 252 2.93 34.98 12.95
C PHE A 252 3.38 34.00 14.04
N LEU A 253 3.92 34.48 15.17
CA LEU A 253 4.24 33.63 16.31
C LEU A 253 2.97 32.98 16.91
N ALA A 254 1.83 33.65 16.86
CA ALA A 254 0.56 33.08 17.30
C ALA A 254 0.13 31.88 16.43
N LEU A 255 0.29 32.00 15.10
CA LEU A 255 0.08 30.89 14.17
C LEU A 255 1.02 29.72 14.50
N PHE A 256 2.30 29.99 14.77
CA PHE A 256 3.28 28.98 15.17
C PHE A 256 2.90 28.26 16.48
N VAL A 257 2.42 28.99 17.50
CA VAL A 257 1.90 28.39 18.73
C VAL A 257 0.72 27.45 18.42
N GLY A 258 -0.18 27.85 17.52
CA GLY A 258 -1.26 27.01 17.02
C GLY A 258 -0.76 25.70 16.38
N VAL A 259 0.27 25.79 15.52
CA VAL A 259 0.92 24.62 14.90
C VAL A 259 1.47 23.68 15.98
N VAL A 260 2.17 24.19 17.00
CA VAL A 260 2.73 23.37 18.10
C VAL A 260 1.63 22.65 18.89
N LEU A 261 0.52 23.34 19.20
CA LEU A 261 -0.64 22.74 19.88
C LEU A 261 -1.29 21.64 19.03
N ALA A 262 -1.44 21.86 17.73
CA ALA A 262 -1.97 20.85 16.81
C ALA A 262 -1.03 19.64 16.67
N SER A 263 0.27 19.86 16.56
CA SER A 263 1.26 18.78 16.54
C SER A 263 1.24 17.96 17.84
N SER A 264 1.03 18.61 18.98
CA SER A 264 0.90 17.93 20.28
C SER A 264 -0.35 17.05 20.34
N LEU A 265 -1.49 17.55 19.84
CA LEU A 265 -2.72 16.75 19.72
C LEU A 265 -2.53 15.56 18.76
N ASN A 266 -1.88 15.78 17.63
CA ASN A 266 -1.57 14.71 16.68
C ASN A 266 -0.66 13.65 17.30
N MET A 267 0.38 14.06 18.05
CA MET A 267 1.26 13.14 18.77
C MET A 267 0.49 12.29 19.79
N TRP A 268 -0.43 12.90 20.54
CA TRP A 268 -1.30 12.17 21.45
C TRP A 268 -2.20 11.19 20.70
N ASN A 269 -2.84 11.60 19.61
CA ASN A 269 -3.66 10.71 18.79
C ASN A 269 -2.84 9.53 18.24
N GLN A 270 -1.60 9.75 17.80
CA GLN A 270 -0.70 8.68 17.35
C GLN A 270 -0.35 7.71 18.47
N ALA A 271 -0.06 8.20 19.67
CA ALA A 271 0.17 7.35 20.84
C ALA A 271 -1.09 6.53 21.21
N ALA A 272 -2.28 7.13 21.11
CA ALA A 272 -3.55 6.43 21.33
C ALA A 272 -3.83 5.39 20.22
N ASN A 273 -3.52 5.72 18.97
CA ASN A 273 -3.66 4.82 17.84
C ASN A 273 -2.67 3.66 17.91
N ALA A 274 -1.44 3.86 18.38
CA ALA A 274 -0.48 2.77 18.62
C ALA A 274 -1.00 1.77 19.66
N ARG A 275 -1.68 2.25 20.71
CA ARG A 275 -2.34 1.38 21.71
C ARG A 275 -3.53 0.62 21.12
N LEU A 276 -4.33 1.27 20.27
CA LEU A 276 -5.45 0.64 19.57
C LEU A 276 -4.98 -0.37 18.52
N LEU A 277 -3.88 -0.08 17.83
CA LEU A 277 -3.23 -0.98 16.89
C LEU A 277 -2.76 -2.26 17.59
N ALA A 278 -2.15 -2.11 18.78
CA ALA A 278 -1.80 -3.23 19.63
C ALA A 278 -3.03 -4.02 20.11
N ALA A 279 -4.16 -3.36 20.35
CA ALA A 279 -5.42 -4.01 20.74
C ALA A 279 -6.16 -4.70 19.58
N HIS A 280 -5.92 -4.29 18.33
CA HIS A 280 -6.58 -4.81 17.11
C HIS A 280 -5.64 -5.62 16.21
N ASN A 281 -4.73 -6.42 16.79
CA ASN A 281 -3.86 -7.36 16.05
C ASN A 281 -3.00 -6.71 14.94
N ASN A 282 -2.55 -5.47 15.13
CA ASN A 282 -1.78 -4.71 14.15
C ASN A 282 -2.47 -4.48 12.79
N VAL A 283 -3.80 -4.60 12.73
CA VAL A 283 -4.55 -4.22 11.54
C VAL A 283 -4.70 -2.70 11.51
N LEU A 284 -4.04 -2.06 10.55
CA LEU A 284 -4.12 -0.62 10.32
C LEU A 284 -5.52 -0.26 9.81
N VAL A 285 -6.25 0.56 10.59
CA VAL A 285 -7.50 1.20 10.16
C VAL A 285 -7.19 2.67 9.86
N PRO A 286 -7.12 3.08 8.58
CA PRO A 286 -6.69 4.43 8.21
C PRO A 286 -7.57 5.54 8.79
N GLU A 287 -8.85 5.27 9.07
CA GLU A 287 -9.81 6.21 9.65
C GLU A 287 -9.39 6.73 11.03
N TRP A 288 -8.56 5.98 11.77
CA TRP A 288 -8.05 6.44 13.07
C TRP A 288 -7.11 7.65 12.94
N ALA A 289 -6.49 7.85 11.77
CA ALA A 289 -5.69 9.03 11.50
C ALA A 289 -6.54 10.31 11.51
N LEU A 290 -7.80 10.25 11.05
CA LEU A 290 -8.70 11.42 10.84
C LEU A 290 -9.30 12.00 12.13
N ARG A 291 -9.06 11.42 13.31
CA ARG A 291 -9.66 11.89 14.57
C ARG A 291 -9.34 13.36 14.90
N PRO A 292 -8.09 13.85 14.76
CA PRO A 292 -7.77 15.25 15.03
C PRO A 292 -8.42 16.21 14.02
N THR A 293 -8.68 15.74 12.79
CA THR A 293 -9.37 16.53 11.75
C THR A 293 -10.78 16.92 12.16
N LEU A 294 -11.48 16.07 12.91
CA LEU A 294 -12.85 16.34 13.37
C LEU A 294 -12.91 17.56 14.30
N LEU A 295 -11.83 17.83 15.03
CA LEU A 295 -11.68 19.02 15.86
C LEU A 295 -11.11 20.20 15.05
N GLY A 296 -10.12 19.94 14.19
CA GLY A 296 -9.48 20.98 13.37
C GLY A 296 -10.41 21.63 12.33
N ALA A 297 -11.31 20.84 11.73
CA ALA A 297 -12.22 21.29 10.68
C ALA A 297 -13.15 22.45 11.10
N PRO A 298 -13.84 22.41 12.27
CA PRO A 298 -14.61 23.56 12.76
C PRO A 298 -13.75 24.68 13.35
N VAL A 299 -12.59 24.37 13.95
CA VAL A 299 -11.74 25.40 14.60
C VAL A 299 -11.10 26.34 13.58
N LEU A 300 -10.73 25.85 12.39
CA LEU A 300 -10.15 26.65 11.33
C LEU A 300 -11.04 27.85 10.90
N PRO A 301 -12.30 27.66 10.47
CA PRO A 301 -13.17 28.77 10.09
C PRO A 301 -13.49 29.69 11.27
N ILE A 302 -13.63 29.17 12.50
CA ILE A 302 -13.82 30.00 13.70
C ILE A 302 -12.64 30.99 13.85
N GLY A 303 -11.41 30.50 13.69
CA GLY A 303 -10.21 31.35 13.73
C GLY A 303 -10.19 32.40 12.61
N ILE A 304 -10.58 32.03 11.38
CA ILE A 304 -10.61 32.95 10.24
C ILE A 304 -11.69 34.04 10.42
N PHE A 305 -12.90 33.67 10.87
CA PHE A 305 -13.96 34.65 11.14
C PHE A 305 -13.58 35.59 12.29
N TRP A 306 -13.00 35.04 13.36
CA TRP A 306 -12.50 35.86 14.47
C TRP A 306 -11.45 36.85 13.95
N PHE A 307 -10.44 36.39 13.20
CA PHE A 307 -9.41 37.28 12.65
C PHE A 307 -10.01 38.37 11.76
N GLY A 308 -10.89 38.02 10.82
CA GLY A 308 -11.51 38.97 9.89
C GLY A 308 -12.33 40.08 10.56
N TRP A 309 -13.13 39.71 11.56
CA TRP A 309 -14.03 40.64 12.27
C TRP A 309 -13.36 41.38 13.43
N THR A 310 -12.13 41.04 13.80
CA THR A 310 -11.38 41.77 14.83
C THR A 310 -10.26 42.63 14.27
N ALA A 311 -9.77 42.33 13.07
CA ALA A 311 -8.63 43.03 12.49
C ALA A 311 -8.98 44.22 11.56
N PHE A 312 -10.28 44.51 11.39
CA PHE A 312 -10.73 45.56 10.46
C PHE A 312 -10.71 46.97 11.03
N THR A 313 -10.82 47.11 12.35
CA THR A 313 -10.88 48.40 13.03
C THR A 313 -9.71 48.53 14.00
N PRO A 314 -9.08 49.72 14.06
CA PRO A 314 -8.06 50.00 15.07
C PRO A 314 -8.65 50.11 16.49
N VAL A 315 -9.98 50.15 16.61
CA VAL A 315 -10.72 50.17 17.89
C VAL A 315 -10.44 48.90 18.70
N VAL A 316 -10.31 47.76 18.03
CA VAL A 316 -10.01 46.49 18.69
C VAL A 316 -8.49 46.39 18.90
N PRO A 317 -8.01 46.16 20.14
CA PRO A 317 -6.58 46.05 20.41
C PRO A 317 -5.89 44.95 19.58
N TRP A 318 -4.69 45.23 19.08
CA TRP A 318 -3.89 44.32 18.26
C TRP A 318 -3.68 42.88 18.81
N PRO A 319 -3.68 42.62 20.15
CA PRO A 319 -3.55 41.24 20.64
C PRO A 319 -4.75 40.36 20.27
N VAL A 320 -5.94 40.94 20.10
CA VAL A 320 -7.17 40.19 19.82
C VAL A 320 -7.10 39.46 18.47
N PRO A 321 -6.85 40.12 17.32
CA PRO A 321 -6.65 39.43 16.06
C PRO A 321 -5.39 38.56 16.06
N THR A 322 -4.38 38.90 16.86
CA THR A 322 -3.17 38.06 17.00
C THR A 322 -3.51 36.70 17.61
N VAL A 323 -4.30 36.67 18.69
CA VAL A 323 -4.72 35.43 19.36
C VAL A 323 -5.59 34.55 18.45
N ALA A 324 -6.42 35.14 17.58
CA ALA A 324 -7.18 34.39 16.59
C ALA A 324 -6.27 33.54 15.67
N GLY A 325 -5.03 33.98 15.43
CA GLY A 325 -4.02 33.22 14.69
C GLY A 325 -3.67 31.86 15.32
N ILE A 326 -3.81 31.70 16.63
CA ILE A 326 -3.59 30.39 17.30
C ILE A 326 -4.60 29.36 16.78
N LEU A 327 -5.87 29.74 16.67
CA LEU A 327 -6.94 28.86 16.17
C LEU A 327 -6.74 28.53 14.69
N VAL A 328 -6.33 29.51 13.89
CA VAL A 328 -6.04 29.32 12.47
C VAL A 328 -4.90 28.32 12.28
N GLY A 329 -3.76 28.53 12.96
CA GLY A 329 -2.60 27.62 12.86
C GLY A 329 -2.93 26.21 13.38
N PHE A 330 -3.70 26.12 14.47
CA PHE A 330 -4.18 24.86 15.01
C PHE A 330 -5.05 24.09 14.02
N GLY A 331 -6.02 24.78 13.40
CA GLY A 331 -6.93 24.20 12.42
C GLY A 331 -6.20 23.70 11.17
N THR A 332 -5.27 24.50 10.64
CA THR A 332 -4.48 24.15 9.44
C THR A 332 -3.76 22.81 9.60
N VAL A 333 -3.01 22.62 10.69
CA VAL A 333 -2.21 21.40 10.90
C VAL A 333 -3.07 20.22 11.32
N SER A 334 -4.08 20.44 12.17
CA SER A 334 -5.01 19.40 12.61
C SER A 334 -5.85 18.83 11.47
N VAL A 335 -6.04 19.59 10.39
CA VAL A 335 -6.63 19.10 9.15
C VAL A 335 -5.60 18.43 8.26
N TYR A 336 -4.53 19.15 7.92
CA TYR A 336 -3.60 18.74 6.87
C TYR A 336 -2.90 17.41 7.17
N LEU A 337 -2.35 17.27 8.37
CA LEU A 337 -1.46 16.16 8.72
C LEU A 337 -2.21 14.81 8.81
N PRO A 338 -3.32 14.71 9.55
CA PRO A 338 -4.22 13.56 9.51
C PRO A 338 -4.69 13.15 8.12
N CYS A 339 -5.10 14.11 7.29
CA CYS A 339 -5.55 13.83 5.92
C CYS A 339 -4.42 13.26 5.05
N PHE A 340 -3.19 13.78 5.22
CA PHE A 340 -2.01 13.24 4.55
C PHE A 340 -1.73 11.79 4.96
N CYS A 341 -1.76 11.50 6.26
CA CYS A 341 -1.54 10.14 6.78
C CYS A 341 -2.64 9.19 6.30
N PHE A 342 -3.90 9.61 6.36
CA PHE A 342 -5.05 8.85 5.87
C PHE A 342 -4.88 8.46 4.39
N LEU A 343 -4.44 9.39 3.55
CA LEU A 343 -4.27 9.15 2.11
C LEU A 343 -3.14 8.15 1.82
N VAL A 344 -2.06 8.17 2.60
CA VAL A 344 -0.97 7.17 2.53
C VAL A 344 -1.45 5.80 2.99
N ASP A 345 -2.12 5.73 4.14
CA ASP A 345 -2.53 4.47 4.75
C ASP A 345 -3.71 3.81 4.01
N ALA A 346 -4.63 4.60 3.43
CA ALA A 346 -5.77 4.10 2.67
C ALA A 346 -5.36 3.51 1.30
N TYR A 347 -4.24 3.96 0.74
CA TYR A 347 -3.73 3.54 -0.57
C TYR A 347 -2.30 3.01 -0.47
N LEU A 348 -1.95 2.23 0.57
CA LEU A 348 -0.59 1.78 0.86
C LEU A 348 0.22 1.26 -0.36
N PRO A 349 -0.32 0.39 -1.24
CA PRO A 349 0.43 -0.12 -2.40
C PRO A 349 0.64 0.94 -3.49
N LEU A 350 -0.18 2.00 -3.46
CA LEU A 350 -0.19 3.12 -4.38
C LEU A 350 0.28 4.44 -3.75
N ALA A 351 0.80 4.40 -2.52
CA ALA A 351 0.99 5.57 -1.69
C ALA A 351 1.83 6.64 -2.38
N ALA A 352 2.89 6.26 -3.10
CA ALA A 352 3.72 7.18 -3.86
C ALA A 352 2.95 7.96 -4.94
N SER A 353 2.08 7.28 -5.68
CA SER A 353 1.27 7.90 -6.74
C SER A 353 0.15 8.77 -6.16
N THR A 354 -0.49 8.34 -5.06
CA THR A 354 -1.54 9.11 -4.39
C THR A 354 -0.96 10.37 -3.75
N VAL A 355 0.21 10.27 -3.11
CA VAL A 355 0.94 11.43 -2.56
C VAL A 355 1.33 12.40 -3.67
N ALA A 356 1.85 11.91 -4.80
CA ALA A 356 2.18 12.75 -5.95
C ALA A 356 0.94 13.50 -6.47
N ALA A 357 -0.21 12.83 -6.59
CA ALA A 357 -1.47 13.45 -7.03
C ALA A 357 -1.88 14.60 -6.10
N ASN A 358 -1.85 14.36 -4.79
CA ASN A 358 -2.12 15.38 -3.78
C ASN A 358 -1.16 16.57 -3.88
N VAL A 359 0.15 16.32 -4.05
CA VAL A 359 1.15 17.38 -4.14
C VAL A 359 0.96 18.26 -5.38
N ILE A 360 0.62 17.67 -6.53
CA ILE A 360 0.34 18.40 -7.77
C ILE A 360 -0.87 19.32 -7.59
N LEU A 361 -2.01 18.79 -7.16
CA LEU A 361 -3.23 19.58 -6.98
C LEU A 361 -3.03 20.70 -5.95
N ARG A 362 -2.46 20.36 -4.80
CA ARG A 362 -2.20 21.29 -3.70
C ARG A 362 -1.30 22.43 -4.08
N SER A 363 -0.18 22.14 -4.73
CA SER A 363 0.81 23.17 -5.06
C SER A 363 0.32 24.05 -6.22
N THR A 364 -0.48 23.50 -7.15
CA THR A 364 -1.12 24.26 -8.23
C THR A 364 -2.13 25.26 -7.67
N ILE A 365 -3.01 24.80 -6.76
CA ILE A 365 -3.99 25.68 -6.11
C ILE A 365 -3.28 26.70 -5.22
N ALA A 366 -2.31 26.31 -4.40
CA ALA A 366 -1.62 27.25 -3.52
C ALA A 366 -0.79 28.31 -4.28
N ALA A 367 -0.27 27.98 -5.45
CA ALA A 367 0.46 28.92 -6.28
C ALA A 367 -0.42 30.06 -6.81
N SER A 368 -1.73 29.87 -6.93
CA SER A 368 -2.63 30.93 -7.42
C SER A 368 -2.97 31.98 -6.36
N PHE A 369 -2.97 31.62 -5.06
CA PHE A 369 -3.38 32.52 -3.98
C PHE A 369 -2.57 33.82 -3.88
N PRO A 370 -1.21 33.80 -3.95
CA PRO A 370 -0.43 35.03 -3.91
C PRO A 370 -0.77 36.04 -5.04
N LEU A 371 -1.29 35.58 -6.19
CA LEU A 371 -1.58 36.45 -7.33
C LEU A 371 -2.74 37.41 -7.04
N PHE A 372 -3.75 36.97 -6.29
CA PHE A 372 -4.96 37.76 -6.03
C PHE A 372 -5.14 38.15 -4.55
N ALA A 373 -4.41 37.54 -3.62
CA ALA A 373 -4.61 37.75 -2.17
C ALA A 373 -4.54 39.23 -1.79
N LYS A 374 -3.50 39.96 -2.21
CA LYS A 374 -3.34 41.38 -1.88
C LYS A 374 -4.51 42.24 -2.41
N GLN A 375 -4.89 42.04 -3.67
CA GLN A 375 -6.00 42.75 -4.32
C GLN A 375 -7.35 42.44 -3.65
N MET A 376 -7.54 41.19 -3.22
CA MET A 376 -8.72 40.76 -2.49
C MET A 376 -8.84 41.50 -1.15
N PHE A 377 -7.73 41.63 -0.39
CA PHE A 377 -7.74 42.36 0.88
C PHE A 377 -7.84 43.88 0.73
N GLU A 378 -7.29 44.45 -0.35
CA GLU A 378 -7.40 45.88 -0.67
C GLU A 378 -8.81 46.28 -1.14
N ASN A 379 -9.42 45.53 -2.07
CA ASN A 379 -10.68 45.92 -2.70
C ASN A 379 -11.92 45.47 -1.92
N MET A 380 -11.93 44.28 -1.32
CA MET A 380 -13.08 43.78 -0.55
C MET A 380 -13.06 44.23 0.90
N GLY A 381 -11.90 44.68 1.39
CA GLY A 381 -11.64 44.93 2.80
C GLY A 381 -11.41 43.64 3.58
N ILE A 382 -10.78 43.80 4.75
CA ILE A 382 -10.29 42.69 5.58
C ILE A 382 -11.43 41.77 6.05
N GLN A 383 -12.58 42.34 6.44
CA GLN A 383 -13.73 41.60 6.96
C GLN A 383 -14.30 40.62 5.92
N TRP A 384 -14.59 41.12 4.72
CA TRP A 384 -15.25 40.35 3.67
C TRP A 384 -14.29 39.36 3.01
N ALA A 385 -13.02 39.74 2.85
CA ALA A 385 -11.98 38.82 2.40
C ALA A 385 -11.88 37.61 3.34
N CYS A 386 -11.75 37.83 4.66
CA CYS A 386 -11.72 36.74 5.63
C CYS A 386 -13.04 35.97 5.72
N THR A 387 -14.19 36.64 5.58
CA THR A 387 -15.51 35.97 5.58
C THR A 387 -15.64 35.01 4.40
N LEU A 388 -15.19 35.40 3.21
CA LEU A 388 -15.17 34.53 2.04
C LEU A 388 -14.30 33.28 2.26
N LEU A 389 -13.08 33.47 2.78
CA LEU A 389 -12.17 32.38 3.11
C LEU A 389 -12.69 31.47 4.22
N GLY A 390 -13.40 32.04 5.20
CA GLY A 390 -14.09 31.32 6.26
C GLY A 390 -15.24 30.46 5.72
N CYS A 391 -16.10 31.02 4.88
CA CYS A 391 -17.19 30.31 4.22
C CYS A 391 -16.69 29.15 3.35
N LEU A 392 -15.60 29.37 2.60
CA LEU A 392 -14.95 28.30 1.83
C LEU A 392 -14.48 27.15 2.74
N SER A 393 -13.92 27.48 3.92
CA SER A 393 -13.51 26.50 4.91
C SER A 393 -14.70 25.76 5.53
N VAL A 394 -15.84 26.43 5.73
CA VAL A 394 -17.08 25.84 6.27
C VAL A 394 -17.66 24.79 5.31
N VAL A 395 -17.67 25.06 4.01
CA VAL A 395 -18.15 24.10 2.99
C VAL A 395 -17.40 22.78 3.03
N LEU A 396 -16.16 22.79 3.51
CA LEU A 396 -15.28 21.61 3.57
C LEU A 396 -15.42 20.83 4.89
N ILE A 397 -16.11 21.37 5.91
CA ILE A 397 -16.34 20.70 7.20
C ILE A 397 -17.00 19.32 7.04
N PRO A 398 -18.04 19.12 6.20
CA PRO A 398 -18.72 17.82 6.13
C PRO A 398 -17.85 16.67 5.63
N ILE A 399 -16.77 16.95 4.88
CA ILE A 399 -15.91 15.95 4.24
C ILE A 399 -15.32 14.94 5.27
N PRO A 400 -14.58 15.37 6.31
CA PRO A 400 -14.04 14.45 7.31
C PRO A 400 -15.10 13.72 8.13
N PHE A 401 -16.28 14.33 8.37
CA PHE A 401 -17.39 13.66 9.06
C PHE A 401 -18.02 12.57 8.20
N ALA A 402 -18.21 12.83 6.91
CA ALA A 402 -18.73 11.86 5.95
C ALA A 402 -17.81 10.63 5.85
N PHE A 403 -16.48 10.80 5.85
CA PHE A 403 -15.55 9.67 5.85
C PHE A 403 -15.55 8.85 7.14
N ARG A 404 -15.89 9.45 8.29
CA ARG A 404 -16.04 8.70 9.54
C ARG A 404 -17.27 7.78 9.51
N VAL A 405 -18.37 8.25 8.94
CA VAL A 405 -19.66 7.52 8.91
C VAL A 405 -19.69 6.50 7.76
N TYR A 406 -19.26 6.91 6.56
CA TYR A 406 -19.36 6.12 5.33
C TYR A 406 -18.04 5.49 4.87
N GLY A 407 -16.96 5.60 5.65
CA GLY A 407 -15.62 5.12 5.28
C GLY A 407 -15.57 3.68 4.75
N PRO A 408 -16.18 2.68 5.41
CA PRO A 408 -16.16 1.30 4.96
C PRO A 408 -16.97 1.05 3.67
N GLU A 409 -18.06 1.79 3.45
CA GLU A 409 -18.93 1.65 2.27
C GLU A 409 -18.36 2.38 1.06
N ASN A 410 -17.80 3.57 1.24
CA ASN A 410 -17.22 4.37 0.16
C ASN A 410 -15.97 3.70 -0.45
N ARG A 411 -15.19 2.94 0.33
CA ARG A 411 -14.06 2.14 -0.19
C ARG A 411 -14.49 0.97 -1.08
N ARG A 412 -15.75 0.51 -1.00
CA ARG A 412 -16.26 -0.54 -1.90
C ARG A 412 -16.49 -0.03 -3.32
N PHE A 413 -16.56 1.29 -3.52
CA PHE A 413 -16.74 1.93 -4.82
C PHE A 413 -15.40 2.36 -5.48
N SER A 414 -14.27 2.24 -4.78
CA SER A 414 -12.95 2.56 -5.30
C SER A 414 -12.44 1.51 -6.29
N VAL A 415 -12.37 1.89 -7.56
CA VAL A 415 -12.01 1.01 -8.69
C VAL A 415 -10.56 0.51 -8.58
N CYS A 416 -9.62 1.36 -8.11
CA CYS A 416 -8.21 0.97 -8.00
C CYS A 416 -7.91 0.06 -6.81
N ILE A 417 -8.66 0.14 -5.71
CA ILE A 417 -8.50 -0.78 -4.57
C ILE A 417 -8.81 -2.22 -5.02
N PHE A 418 -9.81 -2.39 -5.90
CA PHE A 418 -10.15 -3.67 -6.52
C PHE A 418 -9.14 -4.19 -7.56
N ASP A 419 -8.35 -3.33 -8.19
CA ASP A 419 -7.33 -3.71 -9.19
C ASP A 419 -5.93 -3.98 -8.56
N ILE A 420 -5.70 -3.52 -7.34
CA ILE A 420 -4.41 -3.68 -6.62
C ILE A 420 -4.39 -4.95 -5.77
N ASP A 421 -5.54 -5.36 -5.22
CA ASP A 421 -5.73 -6.70 -4.67
C ASP A 421 -5.52 -7.80 -5.75
N ARG A 422 -5.42 -7.43 -7.04
CA ARG A 422 -5.05 -8.31 -8.16
C ARG A 422 -3.57 -8.28 -8.56
N THR A 423 -2.76 -7.32 -8.09
CA THR A 423 -1.40 -7.07 -8.62
C THR A 423 -0.28 -7.07 -7.57
N THR A 424 -0.58 -7.28 -6.28
CA THR A 424 0.44 -7.47 -5.22
C THR A 424 0.90 -8.93 -5.13
N THR A 425 1.30 -9.52 -6.26
CA THR A 425 2.10 -10.75 -6.30
C THR A 425 3.57 -10.39 -6.03
N VAL A 426 4.00 -10.56 -4.78
CA VAL A 426 5.43 -10.46 -4.43
C VAL A 426 6.20 -11.58 -5.14
N CYS A 427 7.30 -11.20 -5.81
CA CYS A 427 8.14 -12.07 -6.62
C CYS A 427 8.72 -13.29 -5.85
N PRO A 428 9.01 -14.42 -6.54
CA PRO A 428 9.58 -15.64 -5.96
C PRO A 428 11.05 -15.55 -5.50
N SER A 429 11.64 -14.36 -5.33
CA SER A 429 13.08 -14.23 -5.06
C SER A 429 13.48 -14.32 -3.57
N LEU A 430 12.52 -14.59 -2.67
CA LEU A 430 12.73 -14.72 -1.22
C LEU A 430 12.89 -16.17 -0.73
N TRP A 431 12.84 -17.17 -1.62
CA TRP A 431 12.83 -18.60 -1.24
C TRP A 431 14.22 -19.20 -0.93
N VAL A 432 15.28 -18.72 -1.57
CA VAL A 432 16.65 -19.28 -1.44
C VAL A 432 17.20 -19.21 0.00
N PRO A 433 17.05 -18.10 0.74
CA PRO A 433 17.58 -18.00 2.11
C PRO A 433 16.84 -18.90 3.13
N LEU A 434 15.59 -19.28 2.85
CA LEU A 434 14.80 -20.14 3.73
C LEU A 434 15.21 -21.61 3.58
N MET A 435 15.47 -22.06 2.33
CA MET A 435 15.97 -23.40 2.04
C MET A 435 17.40 -23.64 2.59
N GLU A 436 18.26 -22.61 2.56
CA GLU A 436 19.64 -22.67 3.08
C GLU A 436 19.74 -22.60 4.62
N SER A 437 18.66 -22.20 5.32
CA SER A 437 18.67 -22.00 6.78
C SER A 437 18.34 -23.27 7.60
N ILE A 438 18.09 -24.40 6.93
CA ILE A 438 17.80 -25.69 7.55
C ILE A 438 19.09 -26.54 7.51
N PRO A 439 19.71 -26.87 8.66
CA PRO A 439 20.83 -27.80 8.67
C PRO A 439 20.37 -29.18 8.16
N ASP A 440 21.15 -29.76 7.25
CA ASP A 440 20.99 -31.08 6.62
C ASP A 440 19.88 -31.19 5.57
N VAL A 441 20.00 -30.41 4.50
CA VAL A 441 19.44 -30.73 3.18
C VAL A 441 20.59 -31.13 2.26
N ASP A 442 20.99 -32.40 2.33
CA ASP A 442 21.84 -33.01 1.30
C ASP A 442 21.02 -33.13 0.00
N VAL A 443 21.32 -32.25 -0.94
CA VAL A 443 21.01 -32.45 -2.36
C VAL A 443 22.04 -33.46 -2.87
N PHE A 444 21.58 -34.58 -3.42
CA PHE A 444 22.44 -35.57 -4.06
C PHE A 444 23.24 -34.91 -5.21
N GLU A 445 24.53 -34.67 -5.00
CA GLU A 445 25.61 -34.82 -5.99
C GLU A 445 26.88 -35.34 -5.26
N THR A 446 27.31 -36.57 -5.61
CA THR A 446 28.57 -37.35 -5.41
C THR A 446 29.75 -36.87 -4.51
N PRO A 447 30.64 -37.81 -4.04
CA PRO A 447 31.20 -37.83 -2.69
C PRO A 447 32.63 -37.28 -2.58
N ILE A 448 32.95 -36.50 -1.53
CA ILE A 448 34.35 -36.25 -1.08
C ILE A 448 34.45 -36.05 0.46
N ASP A 449 35.23 -36.94 1.08
CA ASP A 449 36.17 -36.85 2.24
C ASP A 449 35.74 -36.30 3.63
N PRO A 450 35.76 -37.14 4.70
CA PRO A 450 35.51 -36.73 6.07
C PRO A 450 36.79 -36.27 6.78
N SER A 451 37.20 -35.00 6.61
CA SER A 451 38.23 -34.40 7.49
C SER A 451 38.24 -32.87 7.55
N ASP A 452 37.22 -32.24 8.16
CA ASP A 452 37.44 -30.91 8.77
C ASP A 452 36.46 -30.60 9.93
N PRO A 453 36.95 -30.50 11.19
CA PRO A 453 36.18 -30.01 12.32
C PRO A 453 36.63 -28.58 12.67
N LYS A 454 35.96 -27.55 12.13
CA LYS A 454 35.70 -26.22 12.77
C LYS A 454 35.24 -25.13 11.77
N ALA A 455 33.96 -24.77 11.83
CA ALA A 455 33.44 -23.41 11.69
C ALA A 455 31.96 -23.45 12.10
N GLY A 456 31.41 -22.61 12.96
CA GLY A 456 31.72 -21.21 13.23
C GLY A 456 30.39 -20.46 13.22
N THR A 457 29.79 -20.36 14.40
CA THR A 457 28.48 -19.74 14.73
C THR A 457 28.29 -18.35 14.13
N ARG A 458 27.19 -18.09 13.39
CA ARG A 458 26.63 -16.73 13.23
C ARG A 458 25.09 -16.72 13.17
N THR A 459 24.53 -16.43 14.33
CA THR A 459 23.12 -16.12 14.63
C THR A 459 22.65 -14.82 13.95
N LEU A 460 21.56 -14.88 13.19
CA LEU A 460 20.73 -13.72 12.84
C LEU A 460 19.62 -13.55 13.89
N ARG A 461 19.62 -12.41 14.59
CA ARG A 461 18.57 -12.00 15.54
C ARG A 461 17.29 -11.66 14.77
N ILE A 462 16.22 -12.43 15.00
CA ILE A 462 14.86 -12.12 14.59
C ILE A 462 14.05 -11.76 15.85
N LEU A 463 13.26 -10.68 15.74
CA LEU A 463 12.52 -10.03 16.82
C LEU A 463 11.52 -11.00 17.48
N LYS A 464 11.53 -11.00 18.82
CA LYS A 464 10.59 -11.72 19.68
C LYS A 464 9.20 -11.07 19.61
N GLY A 465 8.19 -11.83 19.22
CA GLY A 465 6.78 -11.53 19.47
C GLY A 465 6.23 -12.56 20.45
N ASP A 466 5.67 -12.10 21.56
CA ASP A 466 5.19 -12.95 22.65
C ASP A 466 4.02 -13.84 22.21
N VAL A 467 4.09 -15.10 22.61
CA VAL A 467 3.17 -16.15 22.22
C VAL A 467 2.11 -16.31 23.30
N LEU A 468 0.87 -15.93 22.98
CA LEU A 468 -0.27 -16.14 23.87
C LEU A 468 -1.17 -17.25 23.32
N LYS A 469 -1.25 -18.32 24.10
CA LYS A 469 -2.28 -19.36 24.07
C LYS A 469 -3.67 -18.73 24.02
N ARG A 470 -4.49 -19.04 23.02
CA ARG A 470 -5.96 -18.88 23.03
C ARG A 470 -6.60 -19.71 21.92
N SER A 471 -7.61 -20.50 22.28
CA SER A 471 -8.32 -21.41 21.37
C SER A 471 -9.21 -20.64 20.40
N TRP A 472 -8.91 -20.74 19.12
CA TRP A 472 -9.75 -20.26 18.03
C TRP A 472 -10.75 -21.33 17.60
N ALA A 473 -11.93 -20.93 17.14
CA ALA A 473 -12.93 -21.86 16.62
C ALA A 473 -12.40 -22.49 15.32
N ALA A 474 -12.05 -23.77 15.37
CA ALA A 474 -11.57 -24.51 14.20
C ALA A 474 -12.69 -24.64 13.18
N VAL A 475 -12.50 -24.05 12.00
CA VAL A 475 -13.46 -24.14 10.87
C VAL A 475 -13.34 -25.50 10.19
N GLY A 476 -12.13 -26.08 10.18
CA GLY A 476 -11.87 -27.38 9.61
C GLY A 476 -10.52 -27.96 10.04
N ARG A 477 -10.44 -29.29 10.11
CA ARG A 477 -9.20 -30.05 10.30
C ARG A 477 -8.84 -30.77 9.02
N GLY A 478 -7.76 -30.33 8.35
CA GLY A 478 -7.21 -31.01 7.18
C GLY A 478 -6.19 -32.08 7.55
N ARG A 479 -5.72 -32.81 6.52
CA ARG A 479 -4.67 -33.85 6.64
C ARG A 479 -3.31 -33.26 6.99
N ASN A 480 -3.02 -32.02 6.57
CA ASN A 480 -1.70 -31.39 6.71
C ASN A 480 -1.65 -30.21 7.70
N GLY A 481 -2.80 -29.75 8.21
CA GLY A 481 -2.88 -28.56 9.06
C GLY A 481 -4.26 -28.32 9.69
N PHE A 482 -4.40 -27.21 10.41
CA PHE A 482 -5.69 -26.70 10.91
C PHE A 482 -6.04 -25.39 10.21
N VAL A 483 -7.34 -25.18 9.96
CA VAL A 483 -7.87 -23.97 9.33
C VAL A 483 -8.66 -23.18 10.36
N GLU A 484 -8.20 -21.95 10.62
CA GLU A 484 -8.78 -21.05 11.60
C GLU A 484 -9.43 -19.85 10.93
N LEU A 485 -10.64 -19.51 11.36
CA LEU A 485 -11.29 -18.27 10.94
C LEU A 485 -10.56 -17.10 11.59
N THR A 486 -10.18 -16.12 10.77
CA THR A 486 -9.62 -14.88 11.29
C THR A 486 -10.70 -14.04 11.98
N PRO A 487 -10.35 -13.17 12.95
CA PRO A 487 -11.33 -12.35 13.68
C PRO A 487 -12.19 -11.43 12.80
N CYS A 488 -11.76 -11.11 11.58
CA CYS A 488 -12.55 -10.30 10.65
C CYS A 488 -13.71 -11.08 9.99
N GLY A 489 -13.80 -12.40 10.19
CA GLY A 489 -14.89 -13.23 9.69
C GLY A 489 -14.90 -13.45 8.17
N THR A 490 -13.96 -12.87 7.43
CA THR A 490 -13.89 -12.91 5.96
C THR A 490 -12.71 -13.70 5.41
N ARG A 491 -11.75 -14.09 6.26
CA ARG A 491 -10.54 -14.80 5.86
C ARG A 491 -10.29 -16.01 6.77
N VAL A 492 -9.61 -17.01 6.23
CA VAL A 492 -9.12 -18.18 6.98
C VAL A 492 -7.61 -18.27 6.90
N THR A 493 -7.00 -18.80 7.95
CA THR A 493 -5.57 -19.08 7.99
C THR A 493 -5.36 -20.60 8.09
N LYS A 494 -4.60 -21.16 7.17
CA LYS A 494 -4.21 -22.58 7.16
C LYS A 494 -2.81 -22.69 7.77
N CYS A 495 -2.71 -23.33 8.93
CA CYS A 495 -1.49 -23.45 9.72
C CYS A 495 -1.02 -24.90 9.81
N LEU A 496 0.30 -25.11 9.94
CA LEU A 496 0.88 -26.42 10.21
C LEU A 496 0.50 -26.95 11.60
N ARG A 497 0.28 -28.25 11.71
CA ARG A 497 0.01 -28.91 13.00
C ARG A 497 1.28 -29.02 13.84
N PRO A 498 1.29 -28.51 15.09
CA PRO A 498 2.46 -28.57 15.97
C PRO A 498 2.70 -29.96 16.60
N ASP A 499 1.75 -30.88 16.51
CA ASP A 499 1.72 -32.18 17.21
C ASP A 499 2.20 -33.38 16.39
N ARG A 500 2.85 -33.14 15.24
CA ARG A 500 3.35 -34.22 14.37
C ARG A 500 4.84 -34.52 14.53
N ASP A 501 5.22 -35.73 14.20
CA ASP A 501 6.61 -36.18 14.09
C ASP A 501 7.37 -35.36 13.02
N SER A 502 8.69 -35.29 13.15
CA SER A 502 9.55 -34.44 12.32
C SER A 502 9.44 -34.74 10.82
N TYR A 503 9.20 -35.99 10.44
CA TYR A 503 9.02 -36.38 9.04
C TYR A 503 7.70 -35.84 8.48
N SER A 504 6.59 -36.08 9.18
CA SER A 504 5.28 -35.56 8.76
C SER A 504 5.21 -34.03 8.73
N GLN A 505 5.91 -33.33 9.65
CA GLN A 505 5.99 -31.88 9.62
C GLN A 505 6.70 -31.35 8.37
N ARG A 506 7.80 -32.01 7.95
CA ARG A 506 8.50 -31.66 6.71
C ARG A 506 7.60 -31.84 5.50
N GLN A 507 6.82 -32.92 5.46
CA GLN A 507 5.88 -33.18 4.36
C GLN A 507 4.74 -32.14 4.34
N SER A 508 4.16 -31.79 5.50
CA SER A 508 3.15 -30.74 5.58
C SER A 508 3.69 -29.38 5.17
N LEU A 509 4.93 -29.04 5.53
CA LEU A 509 5.57 -27.80 5.12
C LEU A 509 5.81 -27.77 3.61
N ARG A 510 6.30 -28.86 3.02
CA ARG A 510 6.44 -28.98 1.55
C ARG A 510 5.11 -28.78 0.83
N SER A 511 4.05 -29.36 1.37
CA SER A 511 2.70 -29.21 0.81
C SER A 511 2.20 -27.76 0.90
N LEU A 512 2.42 -27.08 2.04
CA LEU A 512 2.04 -25.68 2.21
C LEU A 512 2.82 -24.73 1.27
N ILE A 513 4.12 -25.00 1.08
CA ILE A 513 4.97 -24.26 0.14
C ILE A 513 4.46 -24.48 -1.29
N ARG A 514 4.19 -25.73 -1.69
CA ARG A 514 3.65 -26.06 -3.01
C ARG A 514 2.34 -25.33 -3.31
N GLU A 515 1.46 -25.27 -2.32
CA GLU A 515 0.19 -24.55 -2.43
C GLU A 515 0.41 -23.04 -2.66
N CYS A 516 1.36 -22.44 -1.93
CA CYS A 516 1.75 -21.05 -2.12
C CYS A 516 2.35 -20.81 -3.52
N ASP A 517 3.23 -21.70 -3.99
CA ASP A 517 3.86 -21.59 -5.31
C ASP A 517 2.82 -21.61 -6.43
N VAL A 518 1.83 -22.49 -6.34
CA VAL A 518 0.74 -22.55 -7.31
C VAL A 518 -0.07 -21.25 -7.31
N TYR A 519 -0.40 -20.68 -6.16
CA TYR A 519 -1.08 -19.39 -6.09
C TYR A 519 -0.25 -18.24 -6.67
N CYS A 520 1.07 -18.26 -6.47
CA CYS A 520 1.98 -17.26 -7.04
C CYS A 520 2.19 -17.43 -8.56
N HIS A 521 2.08 -18.65 -9.07
CA HIS A 521 2.24 -18.98 -10.49
C HIS A 521 1.01 -18.66 -11.33
N LEU A 522 -0.18 -18.80 -10.73
CA LEU A 522 -1.45 -18.60 -11.41
C LEU A 522 -1.88 -17.13 -11.40
N PRO A 523 -2.30 -16.56 -12.54
CA PRO A 523 -3.04 -15.31 -12.53
C PRO A 523 -4.38 -15.48 -11.79
N PRO A 524 -4.90 -14.41 -11.17
CA PRO A 524 -6.16 -14.49 -10.45
C PRO A 524 -7.31 -14.90 -11.37
N HIS A 525 -8.13 -15.83 -10.90
CA HIS A 525 -9.23 -16.39 -11.67
C HIS A 525 -10.46 -16.62 -10.79
N ARG A 526 -11.66 -16.36 -11.33
CA ARG A 526 -12.93 -16.43 -10.58
C ARG A 526 -13.28 -17.81 -10.01
N ARG A 527 -12.64 -18.87 -10.53
CA ARG A 527 -12.81 -20.27 -10.09
C ARG A 527 -11.69 -20.78 -9.21
N ILE A 528 -10.74 -19.93 -8.83
CA ILE A 528 -9.67 -20.27 -7.88
C ILE A 528 -9.94 -19.45 -6.61
N LEU A 529 -9.79 -20.06 -5.44
CA LEU A 529 -10.00 -19.33 -4.18
C LEU A 529 -8.99 -18.19 -4.06
N ALA A 530 -9.42 -17.04 -3.54
CA ALA A 530 -8.53 -15.90 -3.39
C ALA A 530 -7.47 -16.16 -2.31
N PHE A 531 -6.21 -15.91 -2.70
CA PHE A 531 -5.03 -15.97 -1.84
C PHE A 531 -4.61 -14.55 -1.44
N TYR A 532 -4.42 -14.34 -0.13
CA TYR A 532 -4.08 -13.02 0.41
C TYR A 532 -2.62 -12.90 0.86
N GLY A 533 -1.91 -14.00 1.01
CA GLY A 533 -0.51 -14.01 1.43
C GLY A 533 -0.14 -15.18 2.32
N PHE A 534 1.10 -15.19 2.77
CA PHE A 534 1.66 -16.18 3.68
C PHE A 534 2.40 -15.50 4.82
N THR A 535 2.51 -16.18 5.97
CA THR A 535 3.31 -15.70 7.10
C THR A 535 4.21 -16.81 7.62
N VAL A 536 5.43 -16.43 7.98
CA VAL A 536 6.43 -17.32 8.61
C VAL A 536 6.84 -16.65 9.92
N GLY A 537 6.44 -17.23 11.04
CA GLY A 537 6.65 -16.66 12.38
C GLY A 537 7.66 -17.45 13.22
N PRO A 538 8.40 -16.80 14.14
CA PRO A 538 9.26 -17.48 15.10
C PRO A 538 8.45 -18.14 16.24
N VAL A 539 9.08 -19.18 16.79
CA VAL A 539 8.79 -20.03 17.97
C VAL A 539 7.67 -19.54 18.91
N GLY A 540 6.67 -20.41 19.11
CA GLY A 540 5.84 -20.41 20.30
C GLY A 540 6.60 -20.84 21.54
N ASP A 541 6.89 -19.95 22.50
CA ASP A 541 7.39 -20.31 23.83
C ASP A 541 6.26 -20.98 24.65
N ASP A 542 5.99 -22.26 24.37
CA ASP A 542 5.25 -23.13 25.30
C ASP A 542 6.29 -23.82 26.21
N PRO A 543 6.39 -23.44 27.50
CA PRO A 543 7.38 -24.00 28.43
C PRO A 543 7.21 -25.49 28.70
N SER A 544 6.16 -26.13 28.14
CA SER A 544 5.86 -27.56 28.29
C SER A 544 6.37 -28.45 27.16
N LYS A 545 6.92 -27.91 26.05
CA LYS A 545 7.29 -28.71 24.87
C LYS A 545 8.75 -28.50 24.45
N THR A 546 9.55 -29.57 24.56
CA THR A 546 11.01 -29.61 24.38
C THR A 546 11.51 -29.57 22.93
N ARG A 547 10.66 -29.36 21.91
CA ARG A 547 11.07 -29.38 20.49
C ARG A 547 10.57 -28.13 19.75
N LYS A 548 11.51 -27.30 19.28
CA LYS A 548 11.29 -26.05 18.53
C LYS A 548 10.88 -26.38 17.08
N THR A 549 9.71 -25.95 16.63
CA THR A 549 9.23 -26.17 15.25
C THR A 549 8.75 -24.85 14.62
N PRO A 550 9.14 -24.53 13.36
CA PRO A 550 8.72 -23.31 12.68
C PRO A 550 7.22 -23.33 12.35
N THR A 551 6.53 -22.20 12.57
CA THR A 551 5.12 -22.00 12.24
C THR A 551 5.00 -21.22 10.92
N ALA A 552 4.65 -21.93 9.85
CA ALA A 552 4.27 -21.34 8.56
C ALA A 552 2.75 -21.42 8.37
N SER A 553 2.16 -20.39 7.78
CA SER A 553 0.74 -20.35 7.47
C SER A 553 0.44 -19.56 6.19
N ILE A 554 -0.69 -19.89 5.56
CA ILE A 554 -1.23 -19.14 4.41
C ILE A 554 -2.61 -18.57 4.74
N THR A 555 -2.91 -17.38 4.22
CA THR A 555 -4.18 -16.69 4.41
C THR A 555 -5.01 -16.72 3.13
N LEU A 556 -6.22 -17.26 3.23
CA LEU A 556 -7.14 -17.49 2.12
C LEU A 556 -8.51 -16.86 2.40
N GLN A 557 -9.34 -16.73 1.38
CA GLN A 557 -10.73 -16.30 1.54
C GLN A 557 -11.57 -17.33 2.30
N TYR A 558 -12.37 -16.85 3.25
CA TYR A 558 -13.38 -17.67 3.90
C TYR A 558 -14.61 -17.85 3.00
N MET A 559 -15.12 -19.08 2.93
CA MET A 559 -16.32 -19.44 2.19
C MET A 559 -17.30 -20.12 3.15
N LYS A 560 -18.39 -19.43 3.49
CA LYS A 560 -19.31 -19.84 4.57
C LYS A 560 -20.06 -21.15 4.27
N ASN A 561 -20.30 -21.44 2.98
CA ASN A 561 -21.03 -22.63 2.54
C ASN A 561 -20.16 -23.90 2.54
N GLY A 562 -18.86 -23.77 2.82
CA GLY A 562 -17.95 -24.91 2.95
C GLY A 562 -17.66 -25.63 1.63
N ASP A 563 -17.21 -26.89 1.76
CA ASP A 563 -16.92 -27.76 0.62
C ASP A 563 -18.19 -28.31 -0.04
N LEU A 564 -18.11 -28.55 -1.35
CA LEU A 564 -19.24 -28.93 -2.19
C LEU A 564 -19.83 -30.28 -1.77
N ARG A 565 -19.00 -31.22 -1.30
CA ARG A 565 -19.46 -32.53 -0.82
C ARG A 565 -20.43 -32.37 0.35
N LYS A 566 -20.01 -31.65 1.40
CA LYS A 566 -20.89 -31.37 2.55
C LYS A 566 -22.08 -30.51 2.16
N TYR A 567 -21.89 -29.56 1.25
CA TYR A 567 -22.97 -28.71 0.77
C TYR A 567 -24.08 -29.52 0.10
N LEU A 568 -23.73 -30.44 -0.80
CA LEU A 568 -24.67 -31.35 -1.48
C LEU A 568 -25.33 -32.34 -0.52
N ALA A 569 -24.59 -32.85 0.47
CA ALA A 569 -25.16 -33.73 1.49
C ALA A 569 -26.23 -33.02 2.35
N ASN A 570 -26.02 -31.74 2.65
CA ASN A 570 -26.98 -30.93 3.40
C ASN A 570 -28.12 -30.36 2.53
N HIS A 571 -27.94 -30.32 1.22
CA HIS A 571 -28.90 -29.79 0.26
C HIS A 571 -29.06 -30.75 -0.93
N PRO A 572 -29.70 -31.91 -0.75
CA PRO A 572 -29.86 -32.90 -1.81
C PRO A 572 -30.75 -32.39 -2.96
N ASP A 573 -31.68 -31.48 -2.68
CA ASP A 573 -32.69 -31.00 -3.65
C ASP A 573 -32.21 -29.87 -4.56
N GLN A 574 -30.90 -29.67 -4.70
CA GLN A 574 -30.34 -28.65 -5.61
C GLN A 574 -30.72 -28.93 -7.07
N SER A 575 -31.14 -27.87 -7.78
CA SER A 575 -31.64 -27.99 -9.15
C SER A 575 -30.59 -28.57 -10.09
N MET A 576 -31.07 -29.29 -11.12
CA MET A 576 -30.19 -29.86 -12.15
C MET A 576 -29.37 -28.77 -12.85
N GLN A 577 -29.95 -27.59 -13.05
CA GLN A 577 -29.26 -26.44 -13.63
C GLN A 577 -28.08 -25.97 -12.77
N GLN A 578 -28.23 -25.95 -11.44
CA GLN A 578 -27.17 -25.58 -10.52
C GLN A 578 -26.05 -26.64 -10.49
N ARG A 579 -26.41 -27.93 -10.50
CA ARG A 579 -25.45 -29.05 -10.59
C ARG A 579 -24.63 -29.00 -11.89
N MET A 580 -25.29 -28.70 -13.01
CA MET A 580 -24.65 -28.46 -14.31
C MET A 580 -23.70 -27.27 -14.26
N MET A 581 -24.12 -26.16 -13.62
CA MET A 581 -23.31 -24.98 -13.45
C MET A 581 -22.03 -25.30 -12.66
N TRP A 582 -22.11 -26.06 -11.57
CA TRP A 582 -20.92 -26.48 -10.82
C TRP A 582 -19.96 -27.34 -11.65
N CYS A 583 -20.47 -28.26 -12.48
CA CYS A 583 -19.63 -29.04 -13.39
C CYS A 583 -18.88 -28.14 -14.39
N ALA A 584 -19.59 -27.19 -15.00
CA ALA A 584 -18.97 -26.22 -15.91
C ALA A 584 -17.93 -25.33 -15.22
N GLN A 585 -18.21 -24.89 -14.00
CA GLN A 585 -17.32 -24.04 -13.20
C GLN A 585 -16.07 -24.77 -12.71
N ALA A 586 -16.20 -26.03 -12.31
CA ALA A 586 -15.05 -26.88 -11.96
C ALA A 586 -14.15 -27.10 -13.19
N THR A 587 -14.75 -27.35 -14.36
CA THR A 587 -14.01 -27.47 -15.63
C THR A 587 -13.28 -26.18 -15.98
N GLU A 588 -13.94 -25.04 -15.81
CA GLU A 588 -13.37 -23.72 -16.07
C GLU A 588 -12.17 -23.43 -15.15
N GLY A 589 -12.25 -23.80 -13.87
CA GLY A 589 -11.13 -23.74 -12.94
C GLY A 589 -9.97 -24.61 -13.38
N LEU A 590 -10.24 -25.85 -13.80
CA LEU A 590 -9.21 -26.78 -14.25
C LEU A 590 -8.55 -26.35 -15.57
N MET A 591 -9.31 -25.79 -16.51
CA MET A 591 -8.77 -25.19 -17.73
C MET A 591 -7.75 -24.09 -17.43
N HIS A 592 -8.03 -23.27 -16.42
CA HIS A 592 -7.10 -22.23 -15.98
C HIS A 592 -5.80 -22.83 -15.44
N LEU A 593 -5.88 -23.87 -14.59
CA LEU A 593 -4.70 -24.57 -14.07
C LEU A 593 -3.83 -25.15 -15.21
N HIS A 594 -4.44 -25.92 -16.10
CA HIS A 594 -3.73 -26.59 -17.20
C HIS A 594 -3.07 -25.60 -18.17
N ARG A 595 -3.70 -24.43 -18.40
CA ARG A 595 -3.14 -23.37 -19.25
C ARG A 595 -1.79 -22.86 -18.72
N TYR A 596 -1.61 -22.86 -17.40
CA TYR A 596 -0.37 -22.46 -16.73
C TYR A 596 0.46 -23.67 -16.29
N LYS A 597 0.27 -24.83 -16.94
CA LYS A 597 1.04 -26.06 -16.67
C LYS A 597 0.98 -26.53 -15.21
N VAL A 598 -0.15 -26.27 -14.55
CA VAL A 598 -0.47 -26.82 -13.22
C VAL A 598 -1.42 -27.99 -13.40
N ILE A 599 -1.08 -29.14 -12.81
CA ILE A 599 -1.95 -30.31 -12.68
C ILE A 599 -2.32 -30.39 -11.19
N HIS A 600 -3.61 -30.34 -10.88
CA HIS A 600 -4.10 -30.28 -9.51
C HIS A 600 -3.78 -31.56 -8.73
N SER A 601 -3.94 -32.74 -9.35
CA SER A 601 -3.64 -34.08 -8.83
C SER A 601 -4.48 -34.56 -7.64
N ASP A 602 -5.50 -33.81 -7.23
CA ASP A 602 -6.46 -34.21 -6.18
C ASP A 602 -7.83 -33.56 -6.44
N MET A 603 -8.31 -33.63 -7.68
CA MET A 603 -9.60 -33.04 -8.06
C MET A 603 -10.76 -33.86 -7.48
N ARG A 604 -11.50 -33.28 -6.53
CA ARG A 604 -12.68 -33.89 -5.90
C ARG A 604 -13.58 -32.84 -5.25
N PRO A 605 -14.85 -33.15 -4.96
CA PRO A 605 -15.80 -32.20 -4.36
C PRO A 605 -15.34 -31.61 -3.01
N ASP A 606 -14.49 -32.31 -2.24
CA ASP A 606 -13.90 -31.81 -0.99
C ASP A 606 -12.95 -30.62 -1.21
N ASN A 607 -12.34 -30.55 -2.40
CA ASN A 607 -11.40 -29.50 -2.80
C ASN A 607 -12.09 -28.42 -3.67
N MET A 608 -13.42 -28.33 -3.56
CA MET A 608 -14.27 -27.34 -4.25
C MET A 608 -15.13 -26.62 -3.22
N LEU A 609 -14.94 -25.31 -3.04
CA LEU A 609 -15.73 -24.49 -2.13
C LEU A 609 -16.92 -23.82 -2.83
N VAL A 610 -18.04 -23.72 -2.13
CA VAL A 610 -19.25 -23.04 -2.59
C VAL A 610 -19.29 -21.62 -2.06
N ALA A 611 -19.49 -20.64 -2.95
CA ALA A 611 -19.59 -19.23 -2.64
C ALA A 611 -21.01 -18.84 -2.19
N ASP A 612 -21.16 -17.62 -1.67
CA ASP A 612 -22.44 -17.05 -1.25
C ASP A 612 -23.45 -16.93 -2.41
N ASP A 613 -22.96 -16.71 -3.63
CA ASP A 613 -23.72 -16.65 -4.87
C ASP A 613 -23.87 -18.03 -5.54
N LEU A 614 -23.59 -19.12 -4.80
CA LEU A 614 -23.57 -20.50 -5.26
C LEU A 614 -22.58 -20.79 -6.38
N THR A 615 -21.58 -19.94 -6.59
CA THR A 615 -20.48 -20.24 -7.52
C THR A 615 -19.38 -21.09 -6.87
N LEU A 616 -18.62 -21.81 -7.69
CA LEU A 616 -17.61 -22.77 -7.24
C LEU A 616 -16.18 -22.22 -7.37
N ARG A 617 -15.34 -22.52 -6.37
CA ARG A 617 -13.90 -22.19 -6.38
C ARG A 617 -13.04 -23.38 -5.93
N LEU A 618 -11.97 -23.65 -6.67
CA LEU A 618 -11.01 -24.72 -6.37
C LEU A 618 -10.04 -24.30 -5.25
N ILE A 619 -9.65 -25.27 -4.43
CA ILE A 619 -8.75 -25.14 -3.28
C ILE A 619 -7.78 -26.32 -3.16
N ASP A 620 -6.83 -26.21 -2.24
CA ASP A 620 -5.90 -27.27 -1.82
C ASP A 620 -4.91 -27.72 -2.91
N PHE A 621 -4.05 -26.78 -3.32
CA PHE A 621 -2.98 -27.02 -4.30
C PHE A 621 -1.71 -27.63 -3.71
N GLY A 622 -1.75 -28.08 -2.45
CA GLY A 622 -0.56 -28.55 -1.75
C GLY A 622 0.00 -29.87 -2.26
N GLY A 623 -0.75 -30.57 -3.12
CA GLY A 623 -0.33 -31.79 -3.81
C GLY A 623 0.00 -31.59 -5.30
N SER A 624 -0.22 -30.40 -5.85
CA SER A 624 -0.23 -30.18 -7.30
C SER A 624 1.16 -30.29 -7.93
N ALA A 625 1.18 -30.72 -9.18
CA ALA A 625 2.35 -30.68 -10.07
C ALA A 625 2.39 -29.34 -10.82
N ILE A 626 3.58 -28.76 -11.00
CA ILE A 626 3.82 -27.46 -11.64
C ILE A 626 5.01 -27.56 -12.58
N ASP A 627 4.88 -27.09 -13.81
CA ASP A 627 5.98 -26.99 -14.80
C ASP A 627 6.79 -28.30 -15.01
N GLY A 628 6.13 -29.45 -14.87
CA GLY A 628 6.75 -30.78 -15.07
C GLY A 628 7.32 -31.43 -13.80
N GLU A 629 7.28 -30.73 -12.67
CA GLU A 629 7.56 -31.32 -11.36
C GLU A 629 6.53 -32.41 -11.01
N PRO A 630 6.94 -33.49 -10.31
CA PRO A 630 6.02 -34.53 -9.89
C PRO A 630 5.02 -34.03 -8.83
N SER A 631 3.84 -34.62 -8.81
CA SER A 631 2.85 -34.37 -7.77
C SER A 631 3.35 -34.84 -6.40
N LEU A 632 2.96 -34.11 -5.34
CA LEU A 632 3.31 -34.45 -3.95
C LEU A 632 2.24 -35.31 -3.25
N VAL A 633 1.16 -35.66 -3.95
CA VAL A 633 0.03 -36.42 -3.41
C VAL A 633 -0.36 -37.54 -4.37
N ALA A 634 -0.83 -38.66 -3.82
CA ALA A 634 -1.50 -39.68 -4.59
C ALA A 634 -2.99 -39.36 -4.68
N GLU A 635 -3.60 -39.64 -5.83
CA GLU A 635 -5.02 -39.39 -6.06
C GLU A 635 -5.89 -40.18 -5.08
N ALA A 636 -7.03 -39.62 -4.69
CA ALA A 636 -7.97 -40.30 -3.83
C ALA A 636 -8.59 -41.53 -4.53
N THR A 637 -8.86 -42.60 -3.77
CA THR A 637 -9.63 -43.76 -4.26
C THR A 637 -10.94 -43.29 -4.91
N ARG A 638 -11.31 -43.87 -6.07
CA ARG A 638 -12.44 -43.46 -6.95
C ARG A 638 -12.18 -42.24 -7.84
N TYR A 639 -11.11 -41.49 -7.59
CA TYR A 639 -10.65 -40.37 -8.42
C TYR A 639 -9.32 -40.68 -9.12
N PHE A 640 -8.71 -41.82 -8.80
CA PHE A 640 -7.49 -42.32 -9.40
C PHE A 640 -7.73 -42.87 -10.81
N LEU A 641 -6.94 -42.38 -11.77
CA LEU A 641 -6.89 -42.92 -13.13
C LEU A 641 -6.05 -44.22 -13.12
N PRO A 642 -6.62 -45.40 -13.46
CA PRO A 642 -5.89 -46.67 -13.43
C PRO A 642 -4.73 -46.69 -14.43
N ARG A 643 -3.51 -46.80 -13.91
CA ARG A 643 -2.28 -46.85 -14.70
C ARG A 643 -1.12 -47.46 -13.90
N ASP A 644 -0.13 -47.99 -14.61
CA ASP A 644 1.05 -48.61 -14.01
C ASP A 644 2.14 -47.58 -13.62
N ASP A 645 2.11 -46.38 -14.21
CA ASP A 645 3.05 -45.31 -13.95
C ASP A 645 2.52 -44.25 -12.98
N TRP A 646 3.35 -43.79 -12.05
CA TRP A 646 2.98 -42.73 -11.10
C TRP A 646 3.06 -41.33 -11.71
N ALA A 647 3.18 -41.21 -13.04
CA ALA A 647 3.23 -39.94 -13.72
C ALA A 647 1.86 -39.25 -13.64
N THR A 648 1.85 -37.97 -13.27
CA THR A 648 0.64 -37.14 -13.26
C THR A 648 0.55 -36.36 -14.56
N THR A 649 -0.56 -36.48 -15.27
CA THR A 649 -0.82 -35.77 -16.53
C THR A 649 -2.13 -34.99 -16.45
N GLN A 650 -2.44 -34.22 -17.49
CA GLN A 650 -3.74 -33.56 -17.57
C GLN A 650 -4.92 -34.56 -17.65
N ASP A 651 -4.67 -35.81 -18.07
CA ASP A 651 -5.68 -36.87 -18.05
C ASP A 651 -6.02 -37.31 -16.63
N THR A 652 -5.03 -37.28 -15.72
CA THR A 652 -5.25 -37.54 -14.30
C THR A 652 -6.35 -36.63 -13.73
N ASP A 653 -6.25 -35.32 -13.97
CA ASP A 653 -7.25 -34.38 -13.47
C ASP A 653 -8.60 -34.51 -14.19
N ARG A 654 -8.59 -34.81 -15.49
CA ARG A 654 -9.84 -34.99 -16.27
C ARG A 654 -10.60 -36.24 -15.84
N PHE A 655 -9.89 -37.33 -15.53
CA PHE A 655 -10.49 -38.53 -14.96
C PHE A 655 -11.14 -38.23 -13.61
N ALA A 656 -10.40 -37.58 -12.71
CA ALA A 656 -10.87 -37.17 -11.39
C ALA A 656 -12.06 -36.17 -11.48
N LEU A 657 -12.07 -35.31 -12.51
CA LEU A 657 -13.19 -34.43 -12.83
C LEU A 657 -14.44 -35.23 -13.25
N GLY A 658 -14.29 -36.32 -14.01
CA GLY A 658 -15.38 -37.25 -14.34
C GLY A 658 -16.03 -37.87 -13.10
N SER A 659 -15.20 -38.36 -12.16
CA SER A 659 -15.69 -38.85 -10.86
C SER A 659 -16.34 -37.75 -10.01
N SER A 660 -15.85 -36.52 -10.10
CA SER A 660 -16.45 -35.35 -9.44
C SER A 660 -17.81 -35.01 -10.03
N PHE A 661 -17.97 -35.08 -11.36
CA PHE A 661 -19.25 -34.86 -12.03
C PHE A 661 -20.29 -35.90 -11.64
N TYR A 662 -19.91 -37.18 -11.58
CA TYR A 662 -20.79 -38.23 -11.09
C TYR A 662 -21.32 -37.88 -9.69
N HIS A 663 -20.44 -37.49 -8.76
CA HIS A 663 -20.84 -37.05 -7.43
C HIS A 663 -21.74 -35.80 -7.44
N ILE A 664 -21.43 -34.81 -8.27
CA ILE A 664 -22.24 -33.59 -8.40
C ILE A 664 -23.63 -33.91 -8.94
N MET A 665 -23.79 -34.94 -9.76
CA MET A 665 -25.09 -35.32 -10.32
C MET A 665 -25.90 -36.23 -9.40
N THR A 666 -25.28 -37.22 -8.77
CA THR A 666 -25.97 -38.25 -7.96
C THR A 666 -25.96 -37.97 -6.46
N GLY A 667 -25.05 -37.12 -5.98
CA GLY A 667 -24.76 -36.94 -4.56
C GLY A 667 -23.95 -38.08 -3.93
N ARG A 668 -23.50 -39.07 -4.71
CA ARG A 668 -22.73 -40.24 -4.25
C ARG A 668 -21.47 -40.43 -5.08
N ASP A 669 -20.45 -41.04 -4.49
CA ASP A 669 -19.23 -41.35 -5.24
C ASP A 669 -19.45 -42.51 -6.22
N PRO A 670 -18.71 -42.57 -7.35
CA PRO A 670 -18.79 -43.72 -8.24
C PRO A 670 -18.38 -44.98 -7.49
N TYR A 671 -19.12 -46.07 -7.72
CA TYR A 671 -18.99 -47.33 -6.97
C TYR A 671 -19.06 -47.16 -5.44
N HIS A 672 -20.03 -46.38 -4.96
CA HIS A 672 -20.26 -46.20 -3.52
C HIS A 672 -20.48 -47.52 -2.76
N ASP A 673 -21.07 -48.53 -3.41
CA ASP A 673 -21.36 -49.84 -2.82
C ASP A 673 -20.20 -50.84 -2.89
N LEU A 674 -19.12 -50.52 -3.63
CA LEU A 674 -18.01 -51.44 -3.86
C LEU A 674 -16.86 -51.18 -2.87
N ALA A 675 -16.17 -52.24 -2.45
CA ALA A 675 -14.98 -52.12 -1.60
C ALA A 675 -13.86 -51.34 -2.31
N ARG A 676 -13.05 -50.58 -1.55
CA ARG A 676 -12.06 -49.61 -2.08
C ARG A 676 -11.02 -50.24 -3.01
N ASP A 677 -10.59 -51.44 -2.70
CA ASP A 677 -9.62 -52.27 -3.40
C ASP A 677 -10.11 -52.80 -4.74
N LEU A 678 -11.42 -52.93 -4.92
CA LEU A 678 -12.01 -53.45 -6.17
C LEU A 678 -12.32 -52.34 -7.19
N VAL A 679 -12.41 -51.08 -6.75
CA VAL A 679 -12.78 -49.95 -7.62
C VAL A 679 -11.80 -49.75 -8.76
N ASP A 680 -10.50 -49.77 -8.47
CA ASP A 680 -9.47 -49.52 -9.48
C ASP A 680 -9.46 -50.64 -10.54
N THR A 681 -9.80 -51.86 -10.14
CA THR A 681 -9.96 -53.02 -11.02
C THR A 681 -11.14 -52.84 -11.98
N GLU A 682 -12.28 -52.31 -11.50
CA GLU A 682 -13.46 -52.09 -12.34
C GLU A 682 -13.25 -50.93 -13.33
N PHE A 683 -12.59 -49.85 -12.90
CA PHE A 683 -12.19 -48.79 -13.83
C PHE A 683 -11.19 -49.29 -14.89
N ALA A 684 -10.23 -50.15 -14.51
CA ALA A 684 -9.29 -50.76 -15.46
C ALA A 684 -9.99 -51.67 -16.50
N LYS A 685 -11.04 -52.39 -16.09
CA LYS A 685 -11.90 -53.17 -17.00
C LYS A 685 -12.86 -52.32 -17.85
N LYS A 686 -12.93 -51.00 -17.61
CA LYS A 686 -13.91 -50.07 -18.22
C LYS A 686 -15.36 -50.46 -17.91
N ALA A 687 -15.60 -51.10 -16.77
CA ALA A 687 -16.93 -51.56 -16.34
C ALA A 687 -17.60 -50.51 -15.44
N TYR A 688 -18.08 -49.42 -16.02
CA TYR A 688 -18.61 -48.25 -15.31
C TYR A 688 -19.94 -48.50 -14.56
N PRO A 689 -20.30 -47.69 -13.54
CA PRO A 689 -21.59 -47.79 -12.85
C PRO A 689 -22.76 -47.70 -13.85
N SER A 690 -23.72 -48.62 -13.78
CA SER A 690 -24.81 -48.72 -14.77
C SER A 690 -25.67 -47.46 -14.87
N ASP A 691 -25.84 -46.75 -13.76
CA ASP A 691 -26.63 -45.53 -13.63
C ASP A 691 -25.97 -44.31 -14.29
N VAL A 692 -24.68 -44.37 -14.64
CA VAL A 692 -23.99 -43.24 -15.31
C VAL A 692 -24.65 -42.90 -16.65
N HIS A 693 -25.18 -43.90 -17.35
CA HIS A 693 -25.80 -43.72 -18.66
C HIS A 693 -27.16 -43.01 -18.58
N ASP A 694 -27.81 -43.00 -17.42
CA ASP A 694 -29.08 -42.33 -17.18
C ASP A 694 -28.89 -40.84 -16.81
N LEU A 695 -27.66 -40.42 -16.51
CA LEU A 695 -27.34 -39.04 -16.16
C LEU A 695 -27.31 -38.13 -17.38
N LEU A 696 -27.77 -36.89 -17.22
CA LEU A 696 -27.78 -35.87 -18.29
C LEU A 696 -26.41 -35.65 -18.94
N ILE A 697 -25.33 -35.72 -18.13
CA ILE A 697 -23.94 -35.60 -18.58
C ILE A 697 -23.19 -36.94 -18.57
N GLY A 698 -23.91 -38.06 -18.55
CA GLY A 698 -23.33 -39.41 -18.49
C GLY A 698 -22.28 -39.67 -19.57
N ALA A 699 -22.56 -39.25 -20.81
CA ALA A 699 -21.62 -39.36 -21.92
C ALA A 699 -20.32 -38.56 -21.71
N VAL A 700 -20.40 -37.40 -21.04
CA VAL A 700 -19.22 -36.58 -20.69
C VAL A 700 -18.40 -37.25 -19.60
N ILE A 701 -19.06 -37.79 -18.58
CA ILE A 701 -18.43 -38.54 -17.48
C ILE A 701 -17.65 -39.74 -18.04
N VAL A 702 -18.28 -40.55 -18.88
CA VAL A 702 -17.65 -41.73 -19.48
C VAL A 702 -16.47 -41.33 -20.37
N LYS A 703 -16.60 -40.28 -21.20
CA LYS A 703 -15.47 -39.77 -22.01
C LYS A 703 -14.29 -39.29 -21.16
N CYS A 704 -14.55 -38.69 -19.99
CA CYS A 704 -13.51 -38.34 -19.02
C CYS A 704 -12.82 -39.58 -18.46
N TRP A 705 -13.56 -40.62 -18.06
CA TRP A 705 -12.98 -41.86 -17.54
C TRP A 705 -12.19 -42.65 -18.60
N GLU A 706 -12.62 -42.60 -19.86
CA GLU A 706 -11.92 -43.23 -20.97
C GLU A 706 -10.74 -42.40 -21.52
N CYS A 707 -10.45 -41.22 -20.94
CA CYS A 707 -9.42 -40.28 -21.40
C CYS A 707 -9.55 -39.92 -22.91
N LYS A 708 -10.79 -39.78 -23.41
CA LYS A 708 -11.06 -39.52 -24.83
C LYS A 708 -10.96 -38.06 -25.25
N TYR A 709 -10.90 -37.14 -24.29
CA TYR A 709 -10.73 -35.73 -24.59
C TYR A 709 -9.28 -35.44 -24.96
N ALA A 710 -9.04 -34.51 -25.89
CA ALA A 710 -7.67 -34.05 -26.15
C ALA A 710 -7.27 -33.02 -25.08
N ASN A 711 -8.15 -32.05 -24.81
CA ASN A 711 -7.92 -30.96 -23.87
C ASN A 711 -9.11 -30.75 -22.92
N THR A 712 -8.89 -30.11 -21.77
CA THR A 712 -9.97 -29.75 -20.80
C THR A 712 -11.02 -28.81 -21.39
N ARG A 713 -10.67 -28.04 -22.42
CA ARG A 713 -11.60 -27.15 -23.15
C ARG A 713 -12.71 -27.94 -23.87
N ASP A 714 -12.40 -29.16 -24.32
CA ASP A 714 -13.36 -29.99 -25.04
C ASP A 714 -14.45 -30.50 -24.08
N VAL A 715 -14.07 -30.82 -22.83
CA VAL A 715 -14.99 -31.14 -21.74
C VAL A 715 -15.97 -30.00 -21.51
N TRP A 716 -15.45 -28.76 -21.41
CA TRP A 716 -16.29 -27.57 -21.20
C TRP A 716 -17.26 -27.35 -22.36
N THR A 717 -16.81 -27.59 -23.60
CA THR A 717 -17.62 -27.43 -24.81
C THR A 717 -18.77 -28.43 -24.84
N ASP A 718 -18.50 -29.70 -24.52
CA ASP A 718 -19.54 -30.73 -24.42
C ASP A 718 -20.57 -30.40 -23.31
N LEU A 719 -20.12 -29.91 -22.15
CA LEU A 719 -21.02 -29.45 -21.08
C LEU A 719 -21.86 -28.24 -21.52
N TYR A 720 -21.26 -27.27 -22.22
CA TYR A 720 -21.95 -26.08 -22.69
C TYR A 720 -23.06 -26.43 -23.69
N ASN A 721 -22.81 -27.36 -24.60
CA ASN A 721 -23.80 -27.83 -25.58
C ASN A 721 -24.98 -28.57 -24.93
N LEU A 722 -24.79 -29.13 -23.74
CA LEU A 722 -25.84 -29.80 -22.97
C LEU A 722 -26.69 -28.84 -22.13
N ARG A 723 -26.29 -27.58 -21.98
CA ARG A 723 -27.03 -26.57 -21.19
C ARG A 723 -28.46 -26.37 -21.68
N ASP A 724 -28.67 -26.36 -22.99
CA ASP A 724 -29.96 -26.06 -23.60
C ASP A 724 -30.96 -27.25 -23.50
N ARG A 725 -30.51 -28.40 -23.00
CA ARG A 725 -31.35 -29.57 -22.70
C ARG A 725 -31.96 -29.55 -21.29
N VAL A 726 -31.56 -28.59 -20.45
CA VAL A 726 -32.13 -28.41 -19.11
C VAL A 726 -33.39 -27.55 -19.25
N PRO A 727 -34.58 -28.01 -18.85
CA PRO A 727 -35.79 -27.19 -18.89
C PRO A 727 -35.60 -25.95 -18.00
N PRO A 728 -36.04 -24.75 -18.42
CA PRO A 728 -35.98 -23.56 -17.58
C PRO A 728 -36.84 -23.79 -16.33
N CYS A 729 -36.29 -23.44 -15.16
CA CYS A 729 -36.98 -23.53 -13.86
C CYS A 729 -38.22 -22.66 -13.79
#